data_AF-K9FH17-F1
#
_entry.id   AF-K9FH17-F1
#
_cell.length_a   1.000
_cell.length_b   1.000
_cell.length_c   1.000
_cell.angle_alpha   90.00
_cell.angle_beta   90.00
_cell.angle_gamma   90.00
#
_symmetry.space_group_name_H-M   'P 1'
#
loop_
_entity.id
_entity.type
_entity.pdbx_description
1 polymer ?
#
loop_
_entity_poly.entity_id
_entity_poly.type
_entity_poly.pdbx_seq_one_letter_code
_entity_poly.pdbx_strand_id
1 'polypeptide(L)'
;MEAPQVQLVEYQGNKYHVVKEGLAKILNPPAQEAASKGTKKDLKGDDQMQSVFYNPIQQFNRDLSVLAIRAHGEHIIDLKKQKAAQKQKKQAGNREKKRKREDDQAENSRPAPKIEHKENTETNDQEVSAPAVDQEPQSEARPEQPAGSFTVLDALSATGLRALRYASELPFVTKVVANDLSKSAIESMKKNIDYNNLKTIQPNLADARVYMYGLDPASKFDVIDLDPYGTASPFLDAAVQAAKDGGLLCVTCTDAGVWASTGYSEKAFSLYGGIPVKGLHSHEGGLRLILNAIAMSAAKYGMAIEPLLSLSIDFYARVFVRVYQSPAQVKFTAGNTMLVYNCDVGCGAWSTQAIGSTRSKLDRKGNPIYHHGLAKGPTAGPYCEHCGTRTHLAGPMWGGPLHNPDFIQKILDMLPGADPETYQTCARIEGMLTTALEEDLDLTPSNSESSSPEKPAPGTKNQHDPAYPAIIPRMDVAAREKYPFFFSLSALSKVLHATTIPIDNFRGALSHLGYRSTRSHTKPNSIRTDAPWEVIWEIMREWVRQKSPIKETSLKPGTAGAAIMAKGRENLRKLSDEDQWLSLLKKDLLSAIEAGRDVSDLVTKVEAALYRSGSRATWQRAPTSAEIRPDADPQPVPEVVKEPAKPSMRAHPSTLEVVFDEALGRQVSAAHTKKRLVRYQLNPRANWGPLNRAGRS
;
A
#
# COMPACT_ATOMS: atom_id res chain seq x y z
N MET A 1 4.48 -33.70 8.06
CA MET A 1 4.30 -32.99 9.35
C MET A 1 3.41 -33.87 10.21
N GLU A 2 3.99 -34.49 11.23
CA GLU A 2 3.22 -35.18 12.27
C GLU A 2 2.21 -34.22 12.91
N ALA A 3 1.07 -34.75 13.35
CA ALA A 3 0.09 -33.96 14.11
C ALA A 3 0.78 -33.41 15.37
N PRO A 4 0.49 -32.15 15.78
CA PRO A 4 1.10 -31.59 16.99
C PRO A 4 0.85 -32.56 18.17
N GLN A 5 1.90 -32.90 18.91
CA GLN A 5 1.78 -33.72 20.11
C GLN A 5 0.89 -32.99 21.11
N VAL A 6 -0.37 -33.43 21.20
CA VAL A 6 -1.34 -32.82 22.09
C VAL A 6 -1.11 -33.38 23.49
N GLN A 7 -0.34 -32.65 24.31
CA GLN A 7 -0.11 -33.03 25.70
C GLN A 7 -1.35 -32.70 26.54
N LEU A 8 -1.96 -33.72 27.16
CA LEU A 8 -3.04 -33.53 28.13
C LEU A 8 -2.43 -33.15 29.48
N VAL A 9 -2.83 -32.02 30.05
CA VAL A 9 -2.35 -31.50 31.33
C VAL A 9 -3.53 -31.21 32.24
N GLU A 10 -3.38 -31.51 33.52
CA GLU A 10 -4.31 -31.07 34.56
C GLU A 10 -3.85 -29.71 35.12
N TYR A 11 -4.73 -28.71 35.05
CA TYR A 11 -4.46 -27.36 35.53
C TYR A 11 -5.69 -26.83 36.27
N GLN A 12 -5.50 -26.39 37.53
CA GLN A 12 -6.58 -25.90 38.39
C GLN A 12 -7.79 -26.88 38.45
N GLY A 13 -7.52 -28.17 38.59
CA GLY A 13 -8.53 -29.24 38.70
C GLY A 13 -9.28 -29.58 37.41
N ASN A 14 -8.88 -29.02 36.26
CA ASN A 14 -9.49 -29.29 34.96
C ASN A 14 -8.45 -29.84 33.97
N LYS A 15 -8.90 -30.71 33.05
CA LYS A 15 -8.04 -31.30 32.01
C LYS A 15 -8.06 -30.43 30.75
N TYR A 16 -6.88 -30.15 30.21
CA TYR A 16 -6.68 -29.35 29.00
C TYR A 16 -5.72 -30.02 28.05
N HIS A 17 -5.91 -29.75 26.76
CA HIS A 17 -4.92 -29.97 25.73
C HIS A 17 -4.05 -28.72 25.58
N VAL A 18 -2.74 -28.89 25.69
CA VAL A 18 -1.80 -27.79 25.55
C VAL A 18 -1.44 -27.62 24.07
N VAL A 19 -1.71 -26.43 23.54
CA VAL A 19 -1.26 -26.03 22.20
C VAL A 19 -0.10 -25.05 22.37
N LYS A 20 1.07 -25.42 21.87
CA LYS A 20 2.25 -24.54 21.81
C LYS A 20 2.33 -23.88 20.44
N GLU A 21 2.45 -22.56 20.41
CA GLU A 21 2.78 -21.80 19.20
C GLU A 21 3.76 -20.68 19.54
N GLY A 22 4.90 -20.66 18.86
CA GLY A 22 6.04 -19.85 19.29
C GLY A 22 6.48 -20.26 20.69
N LEU A 23 6.70 -19.27 21.55
CA LEU A 23 7.02 -19.50 22.97
C LEU A 23 5.76 -19.63 23.84
N ALA A 24 4.59 -19.26 23.31
CA ALA A 24 3.34 -19.26 24.05
C ALA A 24 2.68 -20.65 24.09
N LYS A 25 2.02 -20.96 25.21
CA LYS A 25 1.20 -22.15 25.40
C LYS A 25 -0.23 -21.75 25.75
N ILE A 26 -1.22 -22.29 25.07
CA ILE A 26 -2.64 -22.07 25.42
C ILE A 26 -3.29 -23.37 25.87
N LEU A 27 -4.21 -23.25 26.83
CA LEU A 27 -4.99 -24.34 27.38
C LEU A 27 -6.31 -24.45 26.63
N ASN A 28 -6.47 -25.52 25.85
CA ASN A 28 -7.69 -25.80 25.09
C ASN A 28 -8.48 -26.93 25.77
N PRO A 29 -9.72 -26.71 26.22
CA PRO A 29 -10.58 -27.77 26.73
C PRO A 29 -10.77 -28.91 25.70
N PRO A 30 -10.85 -30.18 26.11
CA PRO A 30 -11.09 -31.31 25.20
C PRO A 30 -12.36 -31.17 24.32
N ALA A 31 -13.43 -30.57 24.86
CA ALA A 31 -14.65 -30.27 24.10
C ALA A 31 -14.40 -29.23 22.99
N GLN A 32 -13.57 -28.22 23.25
CA GLN A 32 -13.18 -27.21 22.25
C GLN A 32 -12.32 -27.81 21.13
N GLU A 33 -11.46 -28.77 21.42
CA GLU A 33 -10.65 -29.43 20.40
C GLU A 33 -11.50 -30.29 19.45
N ALA A 34 -12.43 -31.08 20.00
CA ALA A 34 -13.42 -31.83 19.21
C ALA A 34 -14.22 -30.88 18.30
N ALA A 35 -14.60 -29.71 18.82
CA ALA A 35 -15.32 -28.71 18.05
C ALA A 35 -14.48 -28.01 16.97
N SER A 36 -13.20 -27.77 17.22
CA SER A 36 -12.27 -27.16 16.26
C SER A 36 -11.89 -28.09 15.08
N LYS A 37 -12.10 -29.40 15.24
CA LYS A 37 -11.81 -30.44 14.23
C LYS A 37 -13.06 -30.96 13.50
N GLY A 38 -14.27 -30.71 14.01
CA GLY A 38 -15.52 -31.20 13.45
C GLY A 38 -16.07 -30.37 12.27
N THR A 39 -16.80 -31.02 11.35
CA THR A 39 -17.57 -30.34 10.31
C THR A 39 -18.82 -29.68 10.90
N LYS A 40 -19.27 -28.55 10.34
CA LYS A 40 -20.39 -27.73 10.85
C LYS A 40 -21.71 -28.50 11.06
N LYS A 41 -21.87 -29.68 10.46
CA LYS A 41 -23.02 -30.58 10.62
C LYS A 41 -23.03 -31.35 11.94
N ASP A 42 -21.87 -31.50 12.59
CA ASP A 42 -21.67 -32.42 13.72
C ASP A 42 -21.54 -31.70 15.07
N LEU A 43 -21.64 -30.36 15.08
CA LEU A 43 -21.38 -29.53 16.26
C LEU A 43 -22.68 -29.01 16.88
N LYS A 44 -22.87 -29.21 18.19
CA LYS A 44 -23.94 -28.57 18.98
C LYS A 44 -23.71 -27.05 19.04
N GLY A 45 -24.75 -26.26 19.35
CA GLY A 45 -24.68 -24.80 19.38
C GLY A 45 -23.59 -24.24 20.29
N ASP A 46 -23.41 -24.86 21.47
CA ASP A 46 -22.37 -24.48 22.43
C ASP A 46 -20.96 -24.87 21.96
N ASP A 47 -20.82 -26.00 21.26
CA ASP A 47 -19.56 -26.47 20.67
C ASP A 47 -19.11 -25.55 19.52
N GLN A 48 -20.06 -25.00 18.74
CA GLN A 48 -19.75 -24.03 17.69
C GLN A 48 -19.18 -22.73 18.26
N MET A 49 -19.71 -22.20 19.38
CA MET A 49 -19.17 -21.02 20.07
C MET A 49 -17.78 -21.26 20.66
N GLN A 50 -17.51 -22.51 21.05
CA GLN A 50 -16.28 -22.97 21.67
C GLN A 50 -15.16 -23.30 20.65
N SER A 51 -15.50 -23.66 19.41
CA SER A 51 -14.54 -23.90 18.31
C SER A 51 -13.80 -22.65 17.78
N VAL A 52 -14.17 -21.45 18.26
CA VAL A 52 -13.81 -20.14 17.68
C VAL A 52 -12.53 -19.54 18.28
N PHE A 53 -11.84 -20.25 19.17
CA PHE A 53 -10.82 -19.65 20.04
C PHE A 53 -9.37 -19.79 19.55
N TYR A 54 -9.08 -20.78 18.69
CA TYR A 54 -7.75 -21.00 18.11
C TYR A 54 -7.85 -21.51 16.68
N ASN A 55 -7.10 -20.90 15.76
CA ASN A 55 -7.00 -21.35 14.38
C ASN A 55 -5.52 -21.53 14.00
N PRO A 56 -5.05 -22.77 13.75
CA PRO A 56 -3.65 -23.04 13.38
C PRO A 56 -3.28 -22.46 12.01
N ILE A 57 -4.26 -22.22 11.13
CA ILE A 57 -4.03 -21.61 9.80
C ILE A 57 -3.45 -20.19 9.93
N GLN A 58 -3.73 -19.51 11.04
CA GLN A 58 -3.28 -18.16 11.34
C GLN A 58 -1.86 -18.10 11.94
N GLN A 59 -1.15 -19.22 12.08
CA GLN A 59 0.23 -19.23 12.61
C GLN A 59 1.17 -18.34 11.79
N PHE A 60 1.08 -18.38 10.45
CA PHE A 60 1.84 -17.48 9.58
C PHE A 60 1.55 -15.99 9.87
N ASN A 61 0.29 -15.63 10.08
CA ASN A 61 -0.10 -14.26 10.40
C ASN A 61 0.53 -13.82 11.73
N ARG A 62 0.49 -14.69 12.75
CA ARG A 62 1.05 -14.40 14.07
C ARG A 62 2.58 -14.33 14.05
N ASP A 63 3.26 -15.26 13.38
CA ASP A 63 4.73 -15.22 13.19
C ASP A 63 5.16 -13.92 12.49
N LEU A 64 4.49 -13.57 11.38
CA LEU A 64 4.75 -12.33 10.65
C LEU A 64 4.49 -11.09 11.53
N SER A 65 3.45 -11.13 12.36
CA SER A 65 3.13 -10.00 13.26
C SER A 65 4.21 -9.79 14.31
N VAL A 66 4.72 -10.86 14.93
CA VAL A 66 5.83 -10.75 15.89
C VAL A 66 7.06 -10.13 15.22
N LEU A 67 7.45 -10.61 14.04
CA LEU A 67 8.62 -10.10 13.32
C LEU A 67 8.45 -8.65 12.86
N ALA A 68 7.26 -8.29 12.34
CA ALA A 68 6.94 -6.93 11.94
C ALA A 68 6.97 -5.95 13.13
N ILE A 69 6.42 -6.35 14.28
CA ILE A 69 6.47 -5.56 15.51
C ILE A 69 7.90 -5.45 16.03
N ARG A 70 8.71 -6.52 15.94
CA ARG A 70 10.13 -6.48 16.28
C ARG A 70 10.88 -5.45 15.44
N ALA A 71 10.72 -5.49 14.11
CA ALA A 71 11.34 -4.52 13.20
C ALA A 71 10.93 -3.08 13.52
N HIS A 72 9.65 -2.84 13.77
CA HIS A 72 9.16 -1.51 14.14
C HIS A 72 9.65 -1.06 15.53
N GLY A 73 9.60 -1.94 16.53
CA GLY A 73 10.03 -1.64 17.90
C GLY A 73 11.51 -1.30 17.99
N GLU A 74 12.38 -2.08 17.32
CA GLU A 74 13.80 -1.78 17.21
C GLU A 74 14.04 -0.40 16.58
N HIS A 75 13.29 -0.06 15.53
CA HIS A 75 13.34 1.26 14.91
C HIS A 75 12.92 2.39 15.86
N ILE A 76 11.82 2.25 16.59
CA ILE A 76 11.36 3.27 17.54
C ILE A 76 12.35 3.46 18.68
N ILE A 77 12.91 2.36 19.20
CA ILE A 77 13.91 2.41 20.27
C ILE A 77 15.18 3.11 19.78
N ASP A 78 15.65 2.77 18.58
CA ASP A 78 16.80 3.43 17.97
C ASP A 78 16.55 4.93 17.78
N LEU A 79 15.39 5.32 17.24
CA LEU A 79 15.01 6.73 17.12
C LEU A 79 14.99 7.47 18.45
N LYS A 80 14.49 6.84 19.52
CA LYS A 80 14.51 7.41 20.88
C LYS A 80 15.94 7.60 21.37
N LYS A 81 16.84 6.61 21.15
CA LYS A 81 18.27 6.70 21.50
C LYS A 81 18.98 7.81 20.73
N GLN A 82 18.76 7.90 19.42
CA GLN A 82 19.32 8.96 18.57
C GLN A 82 18.89 10.35 19.03
N LYS A 83 17.58 10.56 19.30
CA LYS A 83 17.06 11.82 19.82
C LYS A 83 17.66 12.19 21.18
N ALA A 84 17.80 11.21 22.08
CA ALA A 84 18.43 11.43 23.39
C ALA A 84 19.91 11.85 23.25
N ALA A 85 20.68 11.16 22.39
CA ALA A 85 22.08 11.48 22.11
C ALA A 85 22.23 12.89 21.48
N GLN A 86 21.36 13.26 20.54
CA GLN A 86 21.34 14.60 19.95
C GLN A 86 21.03 15.69 20.99
N LYS A 87 20.08 15.44 21.90
CA LYS A 87 19.76 16.37 23.00
C LYS A 87 20.96 16.56 23.93
N GLN A 88 21.66 15.48 24.27
CA GLN A 88 22.89 15.55 25.09
C GLN A 88 24.00 16.31 24.37
N LYS A 89 24.25 16.07 23.08
CA LYS A 89 25.24 16.83 22.28
C LYS A 89 24.91 18.33 22.23
N LYS A 90 23.64 18.70 22.03
CA LYS A 90 23.20 20.10 22.06
C LYS A 90 23.39 20.75 23.44
N GLN A 91 23.12 20.03 24.52
CA GLN A 91 23.35 20.50 25.89
C GLN A 91 24.83 20.68 26.20
N ALA A 92 25.70 19.75 25.77
CA ALA A 92 27.14 19.86 25.91
C ALA A 92 27.69 21.07 25.12
N GLY A 93 27.29 21.25 23.87
CA GLY A 93 27.69 22.39 23.05
C GLY A 93 27.20 23.74 23.60
N ASN A 94 26.01 23.79 24.21
CA ASN A 94 25.53 25.00 24.90
C ASN A 94 26.32 25.29 26.19
N ARG A 95 26.73 24.27 26.95
CA ARG A 95 27.59 24.42 28.13
C ARG A 95 28.99 24.92 27.74
N GLU A 96 29.54 24.42 26.65
CA GLU A 96 30.85 24.84 26.12
C GLU A 96 30.81 26.29 25.60
N LYS A 97 29.75 26.69 24.89
CA LYS A 97 29.53 28.09 24.50
C LYS A 97 29.31 29.02 25.69
N LYS A 98 28.67 28.55 26.77
CA LYS A 98 28.51 29.31 28.01
C LYS A 98 29.85 29.52 28.71
N ARG A 99 30.68 28.46 28.82
CA ARG A 99 32.05 28.55 29.35
C ARG A 99 32.93 29.51 28.55
N LYS A 100 32.91 29.45 27.20
CA LYS A 100 33.66 30.41 26.36
C LYS A 100 33.20 31.86 26.56
N ARG A 101 31.89 32.11 26.75
CA ARG A 101 31.38 33.46 27.05
C ARG A 101 31.78 33.96 28.44
N GLU A 102 31.92 33.06 29.42
CA GLU A 102 32.39 33.38 30.76
C GLU A 102 33.91 33.65 30.77
N ASP A 103 34.69 32.90 29.97
CA ASP A 103 36.13 33.16 29.77
C ASP A 103 36.38 34.48 28.99
N ASP A 104 35.59 34.77 27.94
CA ASP A 104 35.68 36.03 27.17
C ASP A 104 35.28 37.26 28.00
N GLN A 105 34.42 37.09 29.02
CA GLN A 105 34.07 38.15 29.98
C GLN A 105 35.11 38.34 31.09
N ALA A 106 35.93 37.32 31.38
CA ALA A 106 37.02 37.41 32.35
C ALA A 106 38.26 38.12 31.77
N GLU A 107 38.47 38.11 30.45
CA GLU A 107 39.63 38.75 29.81
C GLU A 107 39.44 40.25 29.46
N ASN A 108 38.23 40.79 29.57
CA ASN A 108 37.95 42.22 29.31
C ASN A 108 37.42 42.95 30.54
N SER A 109 38.26 43.10 31.57
CA SER A 109 38.01 44.01 32.70
C SER A 109 38.90 45.26 32.58
N ARG A 110 38.32 46.43 32.27
CA ARG A 110 38.80 47.78 32.66
C ARG A 110 37.67 48.83 32.48
N PRO A 111 37.73 49.97 33.18
CA PRO A 111 36.75 50.28 34.22
C PRO A 111 35.75 51.38 33.84
N ALA A 112 34.69 51.49 34.65
CA ALA A 112 33.62 52.48 34.57
C ALA A 112 34.11 53.94 34.47
N PRO A 113 33.26 54.81 33.90
CA PRO A 113 32.95 56.03 34.65
C PRO A 113 31.46 56.46 34.63
N LYS A 114 31.07 56.93 35.83
CA LYS A 114 30.22 58.08 36.20
C LYS A 114 28.71 58.12 35.88
N ILE A 115 28.00 58.36 36.98
CA ILE A 115 26.59 58.74 37.14
C ILE A 115 26.44 60.23 36.78
N GLU A 116 25.37 60.61 36.06
CA GLU A 116 24.62 61.86 36.30
C GLU A 116 23.20 61.82 35.69
N HIS A 117 22.29 62.49 36.39
CA HIS A 117 20.82 62.50 36.29
C HIS A 117 20.21 63.19 35.05
N LYS A 118 18.98 62.81 34.65
CA LYS A 118 17.78 63.69 34.64
C LYS A 118 16.46 63.03 34.20
N GLU A 119 15.49 63.10 35.12
CA GLU A 119 14.04 63.44 35.05
C GLU A 119 13.15 63.19 33.80
N ASN A 120 12.06 62.45 34.07
CA ASN A 120 10.61 62.65 33.81
C ASN A 120 10.08 63.49 32.64
N THR A 121 9.15 62.92 31.86
CA THR A 121 7.70 63.30 31.69
C THR A 121 7.09 62.40 30.58
N GLU A 122 6.17 61.48 30.87
CA GLU A 122 4.71 61.57 31.04
C GLU A 122 3.85 61.67 29.76
N THR A 123 2.69 60.99 29.86
CA THR A 123 1.45 61.00 29.03
C THR A 123 1.40 60.11 27.78
N ASN A 124 0.34 59.34 27.49
CA ASN A 124 -0.79 58.80 28.27
C ASN A 124 -1.53 57.76 27.40
N ASP A 125 -2.19 56.79 28.05
CA ASP A 125 -3.50 56.16 27.73
C ASP A 125 -3.77 55.44 26.38
N GLN A 126 -4.50 54.32 26.29
CA GLN A 126 -5.22 53.49 27.26
C GLN A 126 -5.60 52.13 26.62
N GLU A 127 -5.56 51.08 27.45
CA GLU A 127 -6.44 49.90 27.64
C GLU A 127 -7.43 49.46 26.54
N VAL A 128 -7.65 48.15 26.30
CA VAL A 128 -8.68 47.38 27.05
C VAL A 128 -8.24 45.96 27.43
N SER A 129 -8.75 45.57 28.60
CA SER A 129 -8.52 44.46 29.51
C SER A 129 -9.17 43.10 29.18
N ALA A 130 -8.66 42.04 29.82
CA ALA A 130 -9.42 40.85 30.23
C ALA A 130 -8.89 40.34 31.59
N PRO A 131 -9.76 39.87 32.51
CA PRO A 131 -9.44 39.76 33.93
C PRO A 131 -8.80 38.42 34.33
N ALA A 132 -7.99 38.48 35.39
CA ALA A 132 -7.54 37.33 36.18
C ALA A 132 -8.40 37.21 37.45
N VAL A 133 -8.79 35.99 37.81
CA VAL A 133 -9.08 35.61 39.20
C VAL A 133 -8.53 34.20 39.43
N ASP A 134 -7.70 34.10 40.46
CA ASP A 134 -7.05 32.92 41.00
C ASP A 134 -8.03 31.83 41.47
N GLN A 135 -7.62 30.57 41.33
CA GLN A 135 -7.59 29.56 42.40
C GLN A 135 -6.96 28.28 41.85
N GLU A 136 -5.74 27.98 42.28
CA GLU A 136 -5.11 26.67 42.10
C GLU A 136 -5.81 25.62 42.99
N PRO A 137 -6.25 24.48 42.44
CA PRO A 137 -6.28 23.24 43.19
C PRO A 137 -5.00 22.46 42.88
N GLN A 138 -4.27 22.12 43.93
CA GLN A 138 -3.14 21.19 43.93
C GLN A 138 -3.49 19.95 43.09
N SER A 139 -2.87 19.82 41.92
CA SER A 139 -2.97 18.60 41.12
C SER A 139 -2.01 17.56 41.68
N GLU A 140 -2.58 16.51 42.25
CA GLU A 140 -1.86 15.28 42.58
C GLU A 140 -1.06 14.83 41.35
N ALA A 141 0.23 14.63 41.54
CA ALA A 141 1.14 14.11 40.52
C ALA A 141 0.65 12.73 40.06
N ARG A 142 -0.03 12.68 38.91
CA ARG A 142 -0.37 11.43 38.23
C ARG A 142 0.92 10.76 37.76
N PRO A 143 1.04 9.43 37.85
CA PRO A 143 2.26 8.73 37.47
C PRO A 143 2.49 8.91 35.96
N GLU A 144 3.50 9.72 35.61
CA GLU A 144 4.06 9.75 34.27
C GLU A 144 4.49 8.34 33.87
N GLN A 145 4.08 7.89 32.70
CA GLN A 145 4.55 6.64 32.10
C GLN A 145 6.09 6.66 32.07
N PRO A 146 6.78 5.63 32.59
CA PRO A 146 8.23 5.66 32.70
C PRO A 146 8.88 5.83 31.32
N ALA A 147 9.88 6.72 31.25
CA ALA A 147 10.66 6.97 30.05
C ALA A 147 11.31 5.66 29.57
N GLY A 148 10.70 5.03 28.55
CA GLY A 148 11.11 3.71 28.08
C GLY A 148 9.95 2.72 27.83
N SER A 149 8.70 3.07 28.10
CA SER A 149 7.57 2.18 27.81
C SER A 149 7.35 1.96 26.31
N PHE A 150 7.05 0.70 25.95
CA PHE A 150 6.59 0.27 24.63
C PHE A 150 5.31 -0.56 24.83
N THR A 151 4.19 -0.01 24.38
CA THR A 151 2.85 -0.53 24.68
C THR A 151 2.20 -1.12 23.43
N VAL A 152 1.63 -2.32 23.56
CA VAL A 152 0.93 -3.02 22.48
C VAL A 152 -0.53 -3.26 22.88
N LEU A 153 -1.47 -3.05 21.96
CA LEU A 153 -2.87 -3.45 22.10
C LEU A 153 -3.16 -4.62 21.16
N ASP A 154 -3.56 -5.76 21.72
CA ASP A 154 -4.24 -6.85 21.02
C ASP A 154 -5.75 -6.63 21.18
N ALA A 155 -6.39 -6.02 20.18
CA ALA A 155 -7.72 -5.43 20.35
C ALA A 155 -8.87 -6.46 20.39
N LEU A 156 -8.68 -7.62 19.75
CA LEU A 156 -9.65 -8.73 19.67
C LEU A 156 -8.92 -10.04 19.99
N SER A 157 -8.59 -10.23 21.27
CA SER A 157 -7.52 -11.13 21.69
C SER A 157 -7.94 -12.59 21.86
N ALA A 158 -9.25 -12.88 21.99
CA ALA A 158 -9.78 -14.22 22.19
C ALA A 158 -9.07 -14.97 23.33
N THR A 159 -8.27 -16.00 23.00
CA THR A 159 -7.49 -16.79 23.98
C THR A 159 -6.28 -16.08 24.56
N GLY A 160 -5.94 -14.89 24.05
CA GLY A 160 -4.72 -14.19 24.41
C GLY A 160 -3.50 -14.58 23.59
N LEU A 161 -3.61 -15.49 22.61
CA LEU A 161 -2.42 -16.07 21.96
C LEU A 161 -1.48 -15.01 21.35
N ARG A 162 -2.01 -14.00 20.65
CA ARG A 162 -1.21 -12.90 20.11
C ARG A 162 -0.52 -12.12 21.24
N ALA A 163 -1.28 -11.71 22.25
CA ALA A 163 -0.73 -11.02 23.41
C ALA A 163 0.36 -11.82 24.15
N LEU A 164 0.18 -13.13 24.33
CA LEU A 164 1.16 -14.05 24.94
C LEU A 164 2.45 -14.07 24.12
N ARG A 165 2.35 -14.19 22.80
CA ARG A 165 3.49 -14.17 21.89
C ARG A 165 4.20 -12.81 21.90
N TYR A 166 3.45 -11.71 21.87
CA TYR A 166 4.06 -10.37 21.95
C TYR A 166 4.80 -10.14 23.26
N ALA A 167 4.24 -10.58 24.39
CA ALA A 167 4.90 -10.44 25.69
C ALA A 167 6.12 -11.36 25.88
N SER A 168 6.10 -12.56 25.29
CA SER A 168 7.18 -13.55 25.46
C SER A 168 8.30 -13.42 24.42
N GLU A 169 7.98 -13.01 23.19
CA GLU A 169 8.93 -13.01 22.06
C GLU A 169 9.50 -11.61 21.76
N LEU A 170 8.97 -10.55 22.36
CA LEU A 170 9.43 -9.17 22.16
C LEU A 170 9.94 -8.56 23.48
N PRO A 171 11.24 -8.67 23.79
CA PRO A 171 11.77 -8.35 25.12
C PRO A 171 11.67 -6.86 25.50
N PHE A 172 11.48 -5.98 24.53
CA PHE A 172 11.32 -4.54 24.77
C PHE A 172 9.87 -4.12 25.07
N VAL A 173 8.89 -5.02 24.93
CA VAL A 173 7.48 -4.70 25.20
C VAL A 173 7.27 -4.63 26.71
N THR A 174 6.87 -3.46 27.20
CA THR A 174 6.67 -3.23 28.64
C THR A 174 5.25 -3.54 29.09
N LYS A 175 4.27 -3.44 28.19
CA LYS A 175 2.87 -3.70 28.48
C LYS A 175 2.14 -4.16 27.23
N VAL A 176 1.37 -5.24 27.35
CA VAL A 176 0.40 -5.67 26.35
C VAL A 176 -0.99 -5.58 26.95
N VAL A 177 -1.89 -4.82 26.34
CA VAL A 177 -3.31 -4.91 26.68
C VAL A 177 -3.95 -5.94 25.76
N ALA A 178 -4.57 -6.95 26.36
CA ALA A 178 -5.29 -8.01 25.66
C ALA A 178 -6.79 -7.78 25.87
N ASN A 179 -7.46 -7.23 24.87
CA ASN A 179 -8.86 -6.84 24.94
C ASN A 179 -9.78 -7.87 24.28
N ASP A 180 -10.91 -8.19 24.91
CA ASP A 180 -11.99 -8.94 24.26
C ASP A 180 -13.36 -8.51 24.81
N LEU A 181 -14.40 -8.67 23.99
CA LEU A 181 -15.79 -8.37 24.39
C LEU A 181 -16.39 -9.51 25.22
N SER A 182 -15.91 -10.74 25.02
CA SER A 182 -16.47 -11.93 25.65
C SER A 182 -15.86 -12.20 27.02
N LYS A 183 -16.71 -12.33 28.05
CA LYS A 183 -16.29 -12.72 29.40
C LYS A 183 -15.57 -14.08 29.42
N SER A 184 -16.06 -15.06 28.65
CA SER A 184 -15.44 -16.39 28.59
C SER A 184 -14.06 -16.35 27.92
N ALA A 185 -13.86 -15.47 26.93
CA ALA A 185 -12.56 -15.24 26.31
C ALA A 185 -11.57 -14.68 27.35
N ILE A 186 -11.99 -13.70 28.14
CA ILE A 186 -11.18 -13.10 29.21
C ILE A 186 -10.82 -14.12 30.29
N GLU A 187 -11.73 -15.01 30.68
CA GLU A 187 -11.43 -16.08 31.63
C GLU A 187 -10.40 -17.07 31.08
N SER A 188 -10.54 -17.49 29.82
CA SER A 188 -9.55 -18.34 29.13
C SER A 188 -8.19 -17.66 29.04
N MET A 189 -8.18 -16.39 28.65
CA MET A 189 -6.99 -15.55 28.51
C MET A 189 -6.25 -15.40 29.84
N LYS A 190 -6.96 -15.11 30.95
CA LYS A 190 -6.35 -15.03 32.29
C LYS A 190 -5.66 -16.34 32.66
N LYS A 191 -6.31 -17.48 32.45
CA LYS A 191 -5.70 -18.80 32.70
C LYS A 191 -4.45 -19.02 31.85
N ASN A 192 -4.49 -18.65 30.58
CA ASN A 192 -3.34 -18.78 29.70
C ASN A 192 -2.19 -17.85 30.12
N ILE A 193 -2.48 -16.62 30.53
CA ILE A 193 -1.47 -15.67 31.05
C ILE A 193 -0.79 -16.24 32.29
N ASP A 194 -1.58 -16.75 33.24
CA ASP A 194 -1.07 -17.38 34.46
C ASP A 194 -0.20 -18.61 34.12
N TYR A 195 -0.68 -19.47 33.21
CA TYR A 195 0.04 -20.68 32.79
C TYR A 195 1.39 -20.39 32.13
N ASN A 196 1.54 -19.25 31.45
CA ASN A 196 2.81 -18.81 30.85
C ASN A 196 3.64 -17.93 31.79
N ASN A 197 3.15 -17.60 32.99
CA ASN A 197 3.81 -16.71 33.96
C ASN A 197 4.14 -15.30 33.42
N LEU A 198 3.26 -14.73 32.58
CA LEU A 198 3.52 -13.43 31.91
C LEU A 198 2.82 -12.26 32.63
N LYS A 199 3.59 -11.47 33.40
CA LYS A 199 3.06 -10.33 34.17
C LYS A 199 2.85 -9.03 33.37
N THR A 200 3.39 -8.96 32.16
CA THR A 200 3.33 -7.76 31.31
C THR A 200 2.00 -7.62 30.55
N ILE A 201 1.12 -8.62 30.62
CA ILE A 201 -0.16 -8.64 29.92
C ILE A 201 -1.27 -8.18 30.87
N GLN A 202 -2.07 -7.21 30.43
CA GLN A 202 -3.27 -6.74 31.11
C GLN A 202 -4.51 -7.16 30.33
N PRO A 203 -5.30 -8.14 30.81
CA PRO A 203 -6.61 -8.47 30.26
C PRO A 203 -7.59 -7.30 30.42
N ASN A 204 -8.41 -7.04 29.41
CA ASN A 204 -9.44 -6.00 29.43
C ASN A 204 -10.75 -6.51 28.81
N LEU A 205 -11.86 -6.37 29.55
CA LEU A 205 -13.20 -6.74 29.08
C LEU A 205 -13.92 -5.51 28.54
N ALA A 206 -13.93 -5.30 27.22
CA ALA A 206 -14.64 -4.19 26.59
C ALA A 206 -14.88 -4.41 25.08
N ASP A 207 -15.84 -3.68 24.52
CA ASP A 207 -15.88 -3.45 23.07
C ASP A 207 -14.61 -2.70 22.67
N ALA A 208 -13.88 -3.23 21.69
CA ALA A 208 -12.59 -2.69 21.27
C ALA A 208 -12.68 -1.22 20.83
N ARG A 209 -13.79 -0.79 20.22
CA ARG A 209 -13.99 0.61 19.79
C ARG A 209 -14.15 1.51 21.00
N VAL A 210 -15.00 1.12 21.93
CA VAL A 210 -15.23 1.88 23.18
C VAL A 210 -13.93 2.00 23.96
N TYR A 211 -13.17 0.91 24.07
CA TYR A 211 -11.87 0.91 24.73
C TYR A 211 -10.91 1.90 24.07
N MET A 212 -10.76 1.84 22.73
CA MET A 212 -9.85 2.71 21.99
C MET A 212 -10.26 4.18 21.99
N TYR A 213 -11.55 4.50 21.86
CA TYR A 213 -12.05 5.88 21.94
C TYR A 213 -11.95 6.47 23.35
N GLY A 214 -12.05 5.63 24.38
CA GLY A 214 -11.98 6.05 25.79
C GLY A 214 -10.56 6.26 26.31
N LEU A 215 -9.52 6.13 25.48
CA LEU A 215 -8.14 6.30 25.92
C LEU A 215 -7.77 7.78 26.07
N ASP A 216 -7.14 8.10 27.20
CA ASP A 216 -6.43 9.36 27.35
C ASP A 216 -5.26 9.47 26.35
N PRO A 217 -4.87 10.69 25.92
CA PRO A 217 -3.73 10.87 25.02
C PRO A 217 -2.41 10.25 25.50
N ALA A 218 -2.19 10.19 26.83
CA ALA A 218 -1.02 9.57 27.44
C ALA A 218 -1.05 8.02 27.41
N SER A 219 -2.23 7.44 27.20
CA SER A 219 -2.50 6.00 27.26
C SER A 219 -2.57 5.35 25.87
N LYS A 220 -2.22 6.09 24.81
CA LYS A 220 -2.13 5.57 23.43
C LYS A 220 -1.10 4.45 23.31
N PHE A 221 -1.15 3.71 22.20
CA PHE A 221 -0.31 2.53 21.98
C PHE A 221 0.78 2.76 20.93
N ASP A 222 1.96 2.19 21.14
CA ASP A 222 3.01 2.13 20.11
C ASP A 222 2.61 1.17 18.97
N VAL A 223 1.84 0.12 19.31
CA VAL A 223 1.31 -0.85 18.34
C VAL A 223 -0.14 -1.20 18.66
N ILE A 224 -0.99 -1.26 17.63
CA ILE A 224 -2.35 -1.80 17.73
C ILE A 224 -2.52 -2.91 16.70
N ASP A 225 -2.91 -4.09 17.14
CA ASP A 225 -3.26 -5.22 16.28
C ASP A 225 -4.78 -5.42 16.24
N LEU A 226 -5.36 -5.29 15.04
CA LEU A 226 -6.75 -5.54 14.72
C LEU A 226 -6.86 -6.86 13.94
N ASP A 227 -7.33 -7.92 14.58
CA ASP A 227 -7.53 -9.24 13.96
C ASP A 227 -8.96 -9.79 14.13
N PRO A 228 -10.00 -9.08 13.64
CA PRO A 228 -11.38 -9.53 13.79
C PRO A 228 -11.76 -10.67 12.84
N TYR A 229 -12.83 -11.38 13.20
CA TYR A 229 -13.56 -12.20 12.24
C TYR A 229 -14.29 -11.33 11.21
N GLY A 230 -14.03 -11.56 9.93
CA GLY A 230 -14.55 -10.74 8.84
C GLY A 230 -13.70 -9.48 8.62
N THR A 231 -14.29 -8.31 8.82
CA THR A 231 -13.72 -7.01 8.43
C THR A 231 -13.17 -6.23 9.62
N ALA A 232 -12.08 -5.50 9.42
CA ALA A 232 -11.56 -4.52 10.39
C ALA A 232 -12.16 -3.11 10.26
N SER A 233 -12.96 -2.85 9.22
CA SER A 233 -13.52 -1.52 8.92
C SER A 233 -14.13 -0.80 10.14
N PRO A 234 -14.99 -1.43 10.97
CA PRO A 234 -15.60 -0.77 12.13
C PRO A 234 -14.63 -0.29 13.21
N PHE A 235 -13.39 -0.78 13.20
CA PHE A 235 -12.37 -0.50 14.23
C PHE A 235 -11.31 0.50 13.75
N LEU A 236 -11.23 0.77 12.43
CA LEU A 236 -10.15 1.57 11.84
C LEU A 236 -10.09 2.99 12.40
N ASP A 237 -11.25 3.63 12.53
CA ASP A 237 -11.38 5.01 13.01
C ASP A 237 -10.92 5.19 14.46
N ALA A 238 -11.30 4.26 15.34
CA ALA A 238 -10.84 4.25 16.73
C ALA A 238 -9.33 3.91 16.82
N ALA A 239 -8.85 2.97 16.00
CA ALA A 239 -7.46 2.53 16.03
C ALA A 239 -6.48 3.63 15.60
N VAL A 240 -6.79 4.39 14.54
CA VAL A 240 -5.90 5.50 14.12
C VAL A 240 -5.76 6.56 15.22
N GLN A 241 -6.81 6.77 16.02
CA GLN A 241 -6.80 7.75 17.13
C GLN A 241 -6.08 7.21 18.38
N ALA A 242 -6.21 5.91 18.65
CA ALA A 242 -5.56 5.23 19.76
C ALA A 242 -4.05 4.97 19.55
N ALA A 243 -3.55 5.10 18.31
CA ALA A 243 -2.13 4.97 18.00
C ALA A 243 -1.33 6.23 18.40
N LYS A 244 -0.13 6.03 18.95
CA LYS A 244 0.85 7.11 19.16
C LYS A 244 1.33 7.68 17.81
N ASP A 245 1.89 8.89 17.85
CA ASP A 245 2.57 9.45 16.68
C ASP A 245 3.78 8.58 16.28
N GLY A 246 3.77 8.10 15.04
CA GLY A 246 4.72 7.11 14.54
C GLY A 246 4.40 5.67 14.93
N GLY A 247 3.25 5.39 15.55
CA GLY A 247 2.83 4.05 15.95
C GLY A 247 2.44 3.14 14.78
N LEU A 248 2.45 1.84 15.02
CA LEU A 248 2.14 0.80 14.04
C LEU A 248 0.73 0.24 14.21
N LEU A 249 -0.07 0.29 13.15
CA LEU A 249 -1.30 -0.48 13.01
C LEU A 249 -1.02 -1.77 12.25
N CYS A 250 -1.43 -2.89 12.82
CA CYS A 250 -1.45 -4.18 12.16
C CYS A 250 -2.91 -4.55 11.94
N VAL A 251 -3.36 -4.69 10.69
CA VAL A 251 -4.78 -4.86 10.36
C VAL A 251 -4.99 -6.11 9.53
N THR A 252 -5.85 -7.00 10.00
CA THR A 252 -6.31 -8.19 9.25
C THR A 252 -7.75 -8.04 8.79
N CYS A 253 -8.03 -8.37 7.53
CA CYS A 253 -9.39 -8.51 7.00
C CYS A 253 -9.56 -9.89 6.35
N THR A 254 -10.45 -10.73 6.87
CA THR A 254 -10.72 -12.11 6.41
C THR A 254 -11.93 -12.21 5.45
N ASP A 255 -12.60 -11.10 5.16
CA ASP A 255 -13.75 -10.98 4.27
C ASP A 255 -13.35 -10.80 2.79
N ALA A 256 -12.41 -11.62 2.28
CA ALA A 256 -11.91 -11.53 0.89
C ALA A 256 -13.00 -11.58 -0.19
N GLY A 257 -14.14 -12.23 0.09
CA GLY A 257 -15.30 -12.21 -0.80
C GLY A 257 -15.93 -10.82 -0.99
N VAL A 258 -15.60 -9.85 -0.13
CA VAL A 258 -16.05 -8.45 -0.19
C VAL A 258 -14.96 -7.57 -0.78
N TRP A 259 -13.73 -7.58 -0.24
CA TRP A 259 -12.68 -6.67 -0.71
C TRP A 259 -11.95 -7.13 -1.99
N ALA A 260 -11.93 -8.44 -2.30
CA ALA A 260 -11.23 -9.00 -3.47
C ALA A 260 -12.17 -9.50 -4.58
N SER A 261 -13.45 -9.13 -4.54
CA SER A 261 -14.47 -9.64 -5.45
C SER A 261 -15.58 -8.60 -5.65
N THR A 262 -16.21 -8.61 -6.82
CA THR A 262 -17.36 -7.74 -7.12
C THR A 262 -18.70 -8.35 -6.73
N GLY A 263 -18.72 -9.50 -6.04
CA GLY A 263 -19.96 -10.18 -5.64
C GLY A 263 -20.80 -9.43 -4.60
N TYR A 264 -20.18 -8.52 -3.84
CA TYR A 264 -20.84 -7.71 -2.80
C TYR A 264 -20.30 -6.28 -2.83
N SER A 265 -20.42 -5.61 -3.98
CA SER A 265 -19.79 -4.31 -4.23
C SER A 265 -20.39 -3.21 -3.34
N GLU A 266 -21.69 -3.26 -3.09
CA GLU A 266 -22.41 -2.38 -2.16
C GLU A 266 -21.93 -2.53 -0.71
N LYS A 267 -21.61 -3.77 -0.31
CA LYS A 267 -21.03 -4.05 1.00
C LYS A 267 -19.59 -3.56 1.08
N ALA A 268 -18.80 -3.79 0.03
CA ALA A 268 -17.43 -3.30 -0.05
C ALA A 268 -17.38 -1.77 0.04
N PHE A 269 -18.29 -1.08 -0.64
CA PHE A 269 -18.40 0.38 -0.54
C PHE A 269 -18.77 0.84 0.87
N SER A 270 -19.76 0.20 1.51
CA SER A 270 -20.16 0.52 2.88
C SER A 270 -19.03 0.33 3.91
N LEU A 271 -18.18 -0.68 3.72
CA LEU A 271 -17.09 -1.00 4.64
C LEU A 271 -15.80 -0.22 4.35
N TYR A 272 -15.42 -0.08 3.08
CA TYR A 272 -14.09 0.43 2.71
C TYR A 272 -14.15 1.77 1.95
N GLY A 273 -15.33 2.30 1.67
CA GLY A 273 -15.53 3.57 0.97
C GLY A 273 -15.19 3.52 -0.52
N GLY A 274 -15.07 2.33 -1.13
CA GLY A 274 -14.76 2.17 -2.54
C GLY A 274 -15.24 0.84 -3.13
N ILE A 275 -15.29 0.79 -4.46
CA ILE A 275 -15.74 -0.38 -5.23
C ILE A 275 -14.54 -1.26 -5.61
N PRO A 276 -14.62 -2.59 -5.43
CA PRO A 276 -13.55 -3.52 -5.76
C PRO A 276 -13.32 -3.61 -7.27
N VAL A 277 -12.08 -3.94 -7.65
CA VAL A 277 -11.74 -4.16 -9.06
C VAL A 277 -12.09 -5.57 -9.49
N LYS A 278 -12.73 -5.72 -10.65
CA LYS A 278 -13.04 -7.02 -11.25
C LYS A 278 -11.87 -7.52 -12.09
N GLY A 279 -11.42 -8.74 -11.83
CA GLY A 279 -10.36 -9.37 -12.62
C GLY A 279 -9.37 -10.12 -11.75
N LEU A 280 -8.28 -10.60 -12.34
CA LEU A 280 -7.29 -11.38 -11.61
C LEU A 280 -6.45 -10.55 -10.63
N HIS A 281 -6.38 -9.24 -10.84
CA HIS A 281 -5.72 -8.26 -9.96
C HIS A 281 -6.62 -7.76 -8.81
N SER A 282 -7.79 -8.37 -8.60
CA SER A 282 -8.74 -7.94 -7.56
C SER A 282 -8.18 -7.99 -6.15
N HIS A 283 -7.28 -8.94 -5.86
CA HIS A 283 -6.63 -9.05 -4.55
C HIS A 283 -5.76 -7.83 -4.23
N GLU A 284 -4.97 -7.35 -5.20
CA GLU A 284 -4.22 -6.10 -5.03
C GLU A 284 -5.16 -4.89 -4.93
N GLY A 285 -6.20 -4.83 -5.79
CA GLY A 285 -7.21 -3.78 -5.73
C GLY A 285 -7.89 -3.69 -4.35
N GLY A 286 -8.15 -4.83 -3.71
CA GLY A 286 -8.73 -4.86 -2.38
C GLY A 286 -7.76 -4.48 -1.26
N LEU A 287 -6.47 -4.81 -1.35
CA LEU A 287 -5.46 -4.23 -0.45
C LEU A 287 -5.46 -2.71 -0.53
N ARG A 288 -5.56 -2.16 -1.75
CA ARG A 288 -5.63 -0.72 -1.99
C ARG A 288 -6.92 -0.10 -1.43
N LEU A 289 -8.05 -0.81 -1.44
CA LEU A 289 -9.28 -0.37 -0.77
C LEU A 289 -9.10 -0.27 0.74
N ILE A 290 -8.52 -1.31 1.37
CA ILE A 290 -8.28 -1.34 2.81
C ILE A 290 -7.34 -0.18 3.21
N LEU A 291 -6.24 0.02 2.49
CA LEU A 291 -5.31 1.12 2.75
C LEU A 291 -6.00 2.50 2.61
N ASN A 292 -6.82 2.67 1.58
CA ASN A 292 -7.56 3.93 1.39
C ASN A 292 -8.57 4.18 2.51
N ALA A 293 -9.24 3.12 3.00
CA ALA A 293 -10.14 3.22 4.15
C ALA A 293 -9.40 3.70 5.41
N ILE A 294 -8.22 3.12 5.70
CA ILE A 294 -7.37 3.55 6.82
C ILE A 294 -6.91 5.01 6.61
N ALA A 295 -6.48 5.37 5.40
CA ALA A 295 -6.04 6.72 5.06
C ALA A 295 -7.14 7.75 5.26
N MET A 296 -8.38 7.43 4.84
CA MET A 296 -9.55 8.29 5.01
C MET A 296 -9.98 8.43 6.46
N SER A 297 -9.91 7.36 7.25
CA SER A 297 -10.13 7.43 8.70
C SER A 297 -9.10 8.33 9.38
N ALA A 298 -7.80 8.16 9.08
CA ALA A 298 -6.74 8.98 9.66
C ALA A 298 -6.84 10.47 9.26
N ALA A 299 -7.11 10.74 7.98
CA ALA A 299 -7.10 12.09 7.42
C ALA A 299 -8.10 13.05 8.10
N LYS A 300 -9.25 12.54 8.56
CA LYS A 300 -10.27 13.32 9.30
C LYS A 300 -9.74 13.99 10.56
N TYR A 301 -8.66 13.44 11.13
CA TYR A 301 -8.08 13.88 12.40
C TYR A 301 -6.69 14.51 12.24
N GLY A 302 -6.33 14.95 11.03
CA GLY A 302 -5.00 15.53 10.78
C GLY A 302 -3.87 14.49 10.81
N MET A 303 -4.19 13.20 10.65
CA MET A 303 -3.23 12.11 10.66
C MET A 303 -3.02 11.53 9.25
N ALA A 304 -1.78 11.22 8.92
CA ALA A 304 -1.41 10.59 7.66
C ALA A 304 -0.91 9.16 7.90
N ILE A 305 -1.05 8.32 6.88
CA ILE A 305 -0.59 6.93 6.93
C ILE A 305 0.60 6.71 6.02
N GLU A 306 1.43 5.73 6.37
CA GLU A 306 2.50 5.19 5.56
C GLU A 306 2.37 3.66 5.54
N PRO A 307 1.93 3.06 4.42
CA PRO A 307 1.94 1.61 4.26
C PRO A 307 3.37 1.07 4.35
N LEU A 308 3.61 0.12 5.25
CA LEU A 308 4.91 -0.54 5.38
C LEU A 308 4.95 -1.89 4.67
N LEU A 309 3.86 -2.64 4.74
CA LEU A 309 3.71 -3.97 4.13
C LEU A 309 2.23 -4.29 3.97
N SER A 310 1.81 -4.79 2.81
CA SER A 310 0.40 -5.07 2.52
C SER A 310 0.25 -6.40 1.77
N LEU A 311 -0.24 -7.43 2.43
CA LEU A 311 -0.23 -8.78 1.89
C LEU A 311 -1.63 -9.35 1.70
N SER A 312 -1.89 -9.93 0.54
CA SER A 312 -3.02 -10.84 0.33
C SER A 312 -2.56 -12.28 0.52
N ILE A 313 -2.96 -12.90 1.63
CA ILE A 313 -2.47 -14.20 2.08
C ILE A 313 -3.63 -15.18 2.13
N ASP A 314 -3.64 -16.15 1.22
CA ASP A 314 -4.67 -17.17 1.07
C ASP A 314 -6.09 -16.57 0.97
N PHE A 315 -6.76 -16.35 2.10
CA PHE A 315 -8.12 -15.86 2.23
C PHE A 315 -8.26 -14.57 3.07
N TYR A 316 -7.15 -13.94 3.47
CA TYR A 316 -7.18 -12.71 4.24
C TYR A 316 -6.17 -11.68 3.74
N ALA A 317 -6.45 -10.41 4.00
CA ALA A 317 -5.53 -9.31 3.84
C ALA A 317 -4.84 -9.03 5.18
N ARG A 318 -3.54 -8.74 5.16
CA ARG A 318 -2.77 -8.27 6.32
C ARG A 318 -1.97 -7.04 5.92
N VAL A 319 -2.29 -5.90 6.51
CA VAL A 319 -1.58 -4.64 6.25
C VAL A 319 -0.92 -4.11 7.52
N PHE A 320 0.29 -3.62 7.39
CA PHE A 320 1.08 -2.96 8.42
C PHE A 320 1.25 -1.51 8.00
N VAL A 321 0.73 -0.60 8.81
CA VAL A 321 0.62 0.82 8.47
C VAL A 321 1.15 1.65 9.62
N ARG A 322 2.07 2.57 9.33
CA ARG A 322 2.54 3.55 10.31
C ARG A 322 1.69 4.81 10.25
N VAL A 323 1.28 5.32 11.39
CA VAL A 323 0.39 6.48 11.49
C VAL A 323 1.14 7.65 12.10
N TYR A 324 0.98 8.84 11.53
CA TYR A 324 1.64 10.06 12.01
C TYR A 324 0.66 11.21 12.15
N GLN A 325 0.85 12.02 13.18
CA GLN A 325 0.15 13.29 13.34
C GLN A 325 0.85 14.34 12.47
N SER A 326 0.30 14.57 11.28
CA SER A 326 0.87 15.53 10.34
C SER A 326 -0.20 16.09 9.41
N PRO A 327 -0.84 17.22 9.78
CA PRO A 327 -1.78 17.91 8.91
C PRO A 327 -1.18 18.30 7.55
N ALA A 328 0.14 18.50 7.49
CA ALA A 328 0.85 18.74 6.25
C ALA A 328 0.82 17.51 5.32
N GLN A 329 1.05 16.31 5.86
CA GLN A 329 1.04 15.07 5.07
C GLN A 329 -0.39 14.65 4.65
N VAL A 330 -1.42 15.02 5.42
CA VAL A 330 -2.82 14.77 5.03
C VAL A 330 -3.17 15.38 3.67
N LYS A 331 -2.52 16.48 3.28
CA LYS A 331 -2.74 17.12 1.98
C LYS A 331 -2.38 16.22 0.78
N PHE A 332 -1.57 15.17 1.00
CA PHE A 332 -1.20 14.21 -0.04
C PHE A 332 -2.24 13.11 -0.23
N THR A 333 -3.14 12.90 0.74
CA THR A 333 -4.09 11.79 0.72
C THR A 333 -4.93 11.76 -0.55
N ALA A 334 -5.52 12.88 -0.97
CA ALA A 334 -6.27 12.95 -2.22
C ALA A 334 -5.41 12.66 -3.47
N GLY A 335 -4.14 13.05 -3.44
CA GLY A 335 -3.17 12.74 -4.50
C GLY A 335 -2.76 11.27 -4.54
N ASN A 336 -2.87 10.57 -3.42
CA ASN A 336 -2.58 9.15 -3.25
C ASN A 336 -3.86 8.29 -3.30
N THR A 337 -4.99 8.86 -3.72
CA THR A 337 -6.24 8.14 -3.98
C THR A 337 -6.49 8.11 -5.48
N MET A 338 -6.88 6.95 -6.02
CA MET A 338 -7.16 6.75 -7.43
C MET A 338 -8.47 6.00 -7.70
N LEU A 339 -9.04 6.28 -8.87
CA LEU A 339 -10.05 5.46 -9.54
C LEU A 339 -9.37 4.60 -10.61
N VAL A 340 -10.05 3.52 -11.00
CA VAL A 340 -9.60 2.62 -12.06
C VAL A 340 -10.72 2.46 -13.09
N TYR A 341 -10.43 2.79 -14.34
CA TYR A 341 -11.24 2.41 -15.50
C TYR A 341 -10.79 1.01 -15.92
N ASN A 342 -11.67 0.02 -15.80
CA ASN A 342 -11.33 -1.38 -15.94
C ASN A 342 -12.14 -2.04 -17.05
N CYS A 343 -11.47 -2.71 -17.98
CA CYS A 343 -12.06 -3.43 -19.11
C CYS A 343 -12.26 -4.91 -18.78
N ASP A 344 -13.07 -5.21 -17.76
CA ASP A 344 -13.22 -6.56 -17.21
C ASP A 344 -14.05 -7.53 -18.09
N VAL A 345 -14.94 -7.01 -18.94
CA VAL A 345 -15.72 -7.83 -19.89
C VAL A 345 -14.99 -8.01 -21.22
N GLY A 346 -14.04 -7.12 -21.53
CA GLY A 346 -13.30 -7.12 -22.79
C GLY A 346 -11.94 -7.78 -22.64
N CYS A 347 -10.89 -7.00 -22.86
CA CYS A 347 -9.52 -7.50 -22.93
C CYS A 347 -8.81 -7.58 -21.56
N GLY A 348 -9.38 -7.04 -20.49
CA GLY A 348 -8.77 -6.97 -19.16
C GLY A 348 -7.88 -5.74 -18.92
N ALA A 349 -7.83 -4.82 -19.89
CA ALA A 349 -7.07 -3.57 -19.76
C ALA A 349 -7.58 -2.64 -18.65
N TRP A 350 -6.69 -1.86 -18.05
CA TRP A 350 -7.06 -0.86 -17.05
C TRP A 350 -6.31 0.47 -17.26
N SER A 351 -6.91 1.55 -16.77
CA SER A 351 -6.30 2.88 -16.69
C SER A 351 -6.62 3.50 -15.34
N THR A 352 -5.65 4.20 -14.73
CA THR A 352 -5.82 4.83 -13.42
C THR A 352 -6.08 6.33 -13.55
N GLN A 353 -6.90 6.88 -12.65
CA GLN A 353 -7.18 8.31 -12.53
C GLN A 353 -6.96 8.73 -11.08
N ALA A 354 -5.98 9.58 -10.81
CA ALA A 354 -5.83 10.17 -9.49
C ALA A 354 -7.02 11.11 -9.19
N ILE A 355 -7.46 11.15 -7.92
CA ILE A 355 -8.51 12.08 -7.46
C ILE A 355 -7.92 13.49 -7.30
N GLY A 356 -6.76 13.61 -6.65
CA GLY A 356 -6.02 14.86 -6.48
C GLY A 356 -4.74 14.94 -7.32
N SER A 357 -4.33 16.16 -7.65
CA SER A 357 -3.01 16.44 -8.23
C SER A 357 -2.06 16.95 -7.15
N THR A 358 -0.89 16.34 -7.07
CA THR A 358 0.23 16.83 -6.26
C THR A 358 1.37 17.13 -7.21
N ARG A 359 1.78 18.40 -7.29
CA ARG A 359 2.90 18.85 -8.13
C ARG A 359 3.99 19.40 -7.23
N SER A 360 5.24 19.00 -7.45
CA SER A 360 6.38 19.60 -6.76
C SER A 360 7.06 20.63 -7.66
N LYS A 361 7.56 21.70 -7.04
CA LYS A 361 8.55 22.61 -7.60
C LYS A 361 9.66 22.78 -6.58
N LEU A 362 10.91 22.90 -7.02
CA LEU A 362 12.00 23.16 -6.11
C LEU A 362 12.02 24.64 -5.72
N ASP A 363 12.24 24.92 -4.44
CA ASP A 363 12.54 26.27 -3.95
C ASP A 363 13.96 26.70 -4.34
N ARG A 364 14.32 27.96 -4.05
CA ARG A 364 15.67 28.49 -4.31
C ARG A 364 16.79 27.71 -3.60
N LYS A 365 16.46 26.90 -2.59
CA LYS A 365 17.38 26.09 -1.79
C LYS A 365 17.35 24.60 -2.20
N GLY A 366 16.61 24.24 -3.26
CA GLY A 366 16.48 22.87 -3.74
C GLY A 366 15.50 21.99 -2.96
N ASN A 367 14.67 22.55 -2.06
CA ASN A 367 13.65 21.78 -1.34
C ASN A 367 12.35 21.70 -2.14
N PRO A 368 11.64 20.56 -2.15
CA PRO A 368 10.36 20.46 -2.82
C PRO A 368 9.27 21.26 -2.10
N ILE A 369 8.64 22.18 -2.83
CA ILE A 369 7.37 22.84 -2.50
C ILE A 369 6.26 22.11 -3.25
N TYR A 370 5.28 21.60 -2.52
CA TYR A 370 4.15 20.89 -3.10
C TYR A 370 2.93 21.79 -3.28
N HIS A 371 2.37 21.76 -4.46
CA HIS A 371 1.10 22.38 -4.80
C HIS A 371 0.04 21.28 -4.96
N HIS A 372 -1.02 21.38 -4.16
CA HIS A 372 -2.16 20.47 -4.17
C HIS A 372 -3.28 21.10 -4.99
N GLY A 373 -3.84 20.36 -5.94
CA GLY A 373 -4.90 20.86 -6.79
C GLY A 373 -5.78 19.75 -7.36
N LEU A 374 -6.67 20.12 -8.26
CA LEU A 374 -7.57 19.19 -8.92
C LEU A 374 -6.80 18.36 -9.96
N ALA A 375 -7.04 17.04 -9.98
CA ALA A 375 -6.57 16.21 -11.08
C ALA A 375 -7.38 16.55 -12.34
N LYS A 376 -6.70 16.65 -13.48
CA LYS A 376 -7.38 16.75 -14.78
C LYS A 376 -7.90 15.35 -15.15
N GLY A 377 -9.13 15.28 -15.64
CA GLY A 377 -9.75 14.04 -16.08
C GLY A 377 -10.69 14.26 -17.27
N PRO A 378 -11.18 13.17 -17.88
CA PRO A 378 -10.82 11.78 -17.55
C PRO A 378 -9.49 11.35 -18.22
N THR A 379 -8.71 10.48 -17.56
CA THR A 379 -7.49 9.87 -18.14
C THR A 379 -7.79 8.79 -19.17
N ALA A 380 -9.02 8.25 -19.17
CA ALA A 380 -9.51 7.28 -20.14
C ALA A 380 -10.97 7.58 -20.53
N GLY A 381 -11.34 7.29 -21.77
CA GLY A 381 -12.72 7.39 -22.23
C GLY A 381 -13.63 6.29 -21.64
N PRO A 382 -14.95 6.33 -21.93
CA PRO A 382 -15.88 5.30 -21.46
C PRO A 382 -15.67 3.91 -22.09
N TYR A 383 -14.88 3.84 -23.16
CA TYR A 383 -14.53 2.63 -23.89
C TYR A 383 -13.04 2.36 -23.80
N CYS A 384 -12.69 1.08 -23.66
CA CYS A 384 -11.31 0.63 -23.68
C CYS A 384 -10.67 0.97 -25.03
N GLU A 385 -9.55 1.68 -25.00
CA GLU A 385 -8.81 2.07 -26.21
C GLU A 385 -8.25 0.88 -26.99
N HIS A 386 -8.04 -0.27 -26.32
CA HIS A 386 -7.46 -1.45 -26.95
C HIS A 386 -8.52 -2.26 -27.70
N CYS A 387 -9.67 -2.57 -27.07
CA CYS A 387 -10.66 -3.49 -27.64
C CYS A 387 -12.05 -2.88 -27.88
N GLY A 388 -12.27 -1.61 -27.54
CA GLY A 388 -13.55 -0.92 -27.75
C GLY A 388 -14.67 -1.31 -26.78
N THR A 389 -14.43 -2.24 -25.85
CA THR A 389 -15.43 -2.64 -24.85
C THR A 389 -15.60 -1.56 -23.79
N ARG A 390 -16.83 -1.30 -23.34
CA ARG A 390 -17.13 -0.33 -22.28
C ARG A 390 -16.42 -0.72 -20.97
N THR A 391 -15.81 0.25 -20.30
CA THR A 391 -15.09 0.03 -19.04
C THR A 391 -16.00 0.28 -17.84
N HIS A 392 -15.78 -0.47 -16.75
CA HIS A 392 -16.38 -0.19 -15.43
C HIS A 392 -15.42 0.65 -14.57
N LEU A 393 -15.98 1.42 -13.64
CA LEU A 393 -15.21 2.14 -12.64
C LEU A 393 -15.02 1.30 -11.38
N ALA A 394 -13.84 1.40 -10.79
CA ALA A 394 -13.52 0.87 -9.46
C ALA A 394 -12.77 1.92 -8.62
N GLY A 395 -12.74 1.72 -7.30
CA GLY A 395 -12.23 2.68 -6.32
C GLY A 395 -13.33 3.54 -5.69
N PRO A 396 -12.97 4.65 -5.02
CA PRO A 396 -11.60 5.14 -4.80
C PRO A 396 -10.75 4.14 -3.98
N MET A 397 -9.48 4.02 -4.32
CA MET A 397 -8.52 3.14 -3.64
C MET A 397 -7.13 3.78 -3.57
N TRP A 398 -6.22 3.20 -2.79
CA TRP A 398 -4.87 3.70 -2.59
C TRP A 398 -4.04 3.58 -3.87
N GLY A 399 -3.56 4.72 -4.37
CA GLY A 399 -2.68 4.86 -5.53
C GLY A 399 -1.20 5.08 -5.17
N GLY A 400 -0.86 5.10 -3.89
CA GLY A 400 0.55 5.10 -3.45
C GLY A 400 1.18 3.69 -3.45
N PRO A 401 2.45 3.59 -3.02
CA PRO A 401 3.13 2.32 -2.78
C PRO A 401 2.40 1.45 -1.76
N LEU A 402 2.49 0.13 -1.92
CA LEU A 402 1.92 -0.84 -0.99
C LEU A 402 2.87 -1.20 0.16
N HIS A 403 4.17 -0.94 -0.02
CA HIS A 403 5.25 -1.43 0.81
C HIS A 403 6.32 -0.35 1.00
N ASN A 404 6.99 -0.40 2.16
CA ASN A 404 8.26 0.25 2.42
C ASN A 404 9.36 -0.82 2.28
N PRO A 405 10.28 -0.71 1.32
CA PRO A 405 11.27 -1.76 1.04
C PRO A 405 12.23 -1.99 2.21
N ASP A 406 12.63 -0.93 2.93
CA ASP A 406 13.50 -1.04 4.11
C ASP A 406 12.82 -1.79 5.25
N PHE A 407 11.50 -1.62 5.41
CA PHE A 407 10.72 -2.40 6.39
C PHE A 407 10.73 -3.89 6.07
N ILE A 408 10.52 -4.23 4.79
CA ILE A 408 10.55 -5.63 4.34
C ILE A 408 11.95 -6.21 4.51
N GLN A 409 12.98 -5.48 4.06
CA GLN A 409 14.37 -5.92 4.16
C GLN A 409 14.76 -6.14 5.62
N LYS A 410 14.38 -5.24 6.52
CA LYS A 410 14.64 -5.38 7.96
C LYS A 410 14.02 -6.65 8.54
N ILE A 411 12.84 -7.08 8.08
CA ILE A 411 12.25 -8.36 8.51
C ILE A 411 13.02 -9.54 7.90
N LEU A 412 13.36 -9.48 6.61
CA LEU A 412 14.14 -10.53 5.93
C LEU A 412 15.49 -10.77 6.61
N ASP A 413 16.16 -9.70 7.04
CA ASP A 413 17.45 -9.74 7.74
C ASP A 413 17.36 -10.43 9.11
N MET A 414 16.18 -10.49 9.73
CA MET A 414 15.95 -11.19 10.99
C MET A 414 15.79 -12.71 10.82
N LEU A 415 15.36 -13.18 9.64
CA LEU A 415 15.00 -14.58 9.43
C LEU A 415 16.15 -15.56 9.64
N PRO A 416 17.40 -15.28 9.18
CA PRO A 416 18.53 -16.19 9.42
C PRO A 416 18.86 -16.40 10.91
N GLY A 417 18.55 -15.42 11.76
CA GLY A 417 18.78 -15.49 13.21
C GLY A 417 17.56 -15.91 14.02
N ALA A 418 16.42 -16.17 13.37
CA ALA A 418 15.19 -16.58 14.04
C ALA A 418 15.23 -18.08 14.36
N ASP A 419 14.86 -18.45 15.59
CA ASP A 419 14.75 -19.85 16.00
C ASP A 419 13.68 -20.58 15.16
N PRO A 420 14.06 -21.61 14.37
CA PRO A 420 13.12 -22.35 13.52
C PRO A 420 12.04 -23.11 14.30
N GLU A 421 12.28 -23.47 15.57
CA GLU A 421 11.26 -24.12 16.40
C GLU A 421 10.16 -23.16 16.84
N THR A 422 10.56 -21.92 17.17
CA THR A 422 9.66 -20.83 17.52
C THR A 422 8.91 -20.30 16.29
N TYR A 423 9.62 -20.03 15.18
CA TYR A 423 9.07 -19.43 13.96
C TYR A 423 9.00 -20.44 12.81
N GLN A 424 8.06 -21.38 12.92
CA GLN A 424 7.92 -22.50 11.98
C GLN A 424 7.55 -22.07 10.55
N THR A 425 7.06 -20.83 10.38
CA THR A 425 6.67 -20.31 9.06
C THR A 425 7.74 -19.45 8.37
N CYS A 426 8.97 -19.37 8.90
CA CYS A 426 10.07 -18.57 8.35
C CYS A 426 10.28 -18.74 6.83
N ALA A 427 10.27 -19.97 6.30
CA ALA A 427 10.46 -20.20 4.87
C ALA A 427 9.34 -19.59 4.00
N ARG A 428 8.11 -19.57 4.51
CA ARG A 428 6.97 -18.92 3.86
C ARG A 428 7.07 -17.40 3.96
N ILE A 429 7.50 -16.89 5.12
CA ILE A 429 7.71 -15.45 5.33
C ILE A 429 8.77 -14.96 4.36
N GLU A 430 9.90 -15.66 4.26
CA GLU A 430 10.97 -15.34 3.34
C GLU A 430 10.46 -15.27 1.89
N GLY A 431 9.75 -16.30 1.42
CA GLY A 431 9.25 -16.33 0.06
C GLY A 431 8.18 -15.26 -0.24
N MET A 432 7.25 -15.02 0.69
CA MET A 432 6.23 -13.99 0.54
C MET A 432 6.83 -12.58 0.53
N LEU A 433 7.69 -12.28 1.50
CA LEU A 433 8.30 -10.96 1.65
C LEU A 433 9.30 -10.66 0.55
N THR A 434 10.09 -11.64 0.10
CA THR A 434 10.96 -11.45 -1.07
C THR A 434 10.14 -11.13 -2.31
N THR A 435 8.99 -11.80 -2.52
CA THR A 435 8.11 -11.51 -3.65
C THR A 435 7.50 -10.10 -3.54
N ALA A 436 7.11 -9.67 -2.34
CA ALA A 436 6.59 -8.32 -2.11
C ALA A 436 7.68 -7.23 -2.27
N LEU A 437 8.95 -7.53 -1.94
CA LEU A 437 10.07 -6.61 -2.16
C LEU A 437 10.40 -6.45 -3.65
N GLU A 438 10.39 -7.55 -4.40
CA GLU A 438 10.66 -7.58 -5.85
C GLU A 438 9.57 -6.90 -6.68
N GLU A 439 8.40 -6.62 -6.10
CA GLU A 439 7.27 -5.96 -6.76
C GLU A 439 7.56 -4.49 -7.10
N ASP A 440 8.53 -3.86 -6.42
CA ASP A 440 9.02 -2.52 -6.74
C ASP A 440 10.01 -2.59 -7.91
N LEU A 441 9.54 -2.16 -9.08
CA LEU A 441 10.35 -2.18 -10.30
C LEU A 441 11.53 -1.20 -10.22
N ASP A 442 11.46 -0.14 -9.41
CA ASP A 442 12.54 0.84 -9.28
C ASP A 442 13.74 0.27 -8.49
N LEU A 443 13.56 -0.86 -7.80
CA LEU A 443 14.64 -1.64 -7.17
C LEU A 443 15.23 -2.70 -8.10
N THR A 444 14.60 -2.99 -9.25
CA THR A 444 15.11 -3.98 -10.20
C THR A 444 16.22 -3.38 -11.07
N PRO A 445 17.41 -4.02 -11.19
CA PRO A 445 18.49 -3.49 -12.00
C PRO A 445 18.06 -3.43 -13.48
N SER A 446 18.22 -2.28 -14.13
CA SER A 446 18.05 -2.20 -15.59
C SER A 446 19.28 -2.82 -16.27
N ASN A 447 19.06 -3.77 -17.19
CA ASN A 447 20.14 -4.32 -18.03
C ASN A 447 20.62 -3.35 -19.13
N SER A 448 20.13 -2.10 -19.17
CA SER A 448 20.65 -1.05 -20.04
C SER A 448 21.89 -0.42 -19.42
N GLU A 449 22.98 -0.40 -20.18
CA GLU A 449 24.29 0.16 -19.85
C GLU A 449 24.25 1.50 -19.10
N SER A 450 25.15 1.61 -18.13
CA SER A 450 25.65 2.82 -17.44
C SER A 450 25.00 4.15 -17.84
N SER A 451 23.87 4.48 -17.23
CA SER A 451 23.61 5.86 -16.83
C SER A 451 24.05 6.00 -15.38
N SER A 452 24.97 6.93 -15.15
CA SER A 452 25.42 7.35 -13.82
C SER A 452 24.25 7.51 -12.85
N PRO A 453 24.39 7.12 -11.57
CA PRO A 453 23.31 7.18 -10.60
C PRO A 453 22.78 8.62 -10.56
N GLU A 454 21.56 8.83 -11.06
CA GLU A 454 20.81 10.03 -10.73
C GLU A 454 20.75 10.09 -9.22
N LYS A 455 21.35 11.15 -8.66
CA LYS A 455 21.32 11.39 -7.22
C LYS A 455 19.86 11.31 -6.77
N PRO A 456 19.56 10.57 -5.68
CA PRO A 456 18.20 10.54 -5.16
C PRO A 456 17.74 11.99 -4.93
N ALA A 457 16.53 12.28 -5.40
CA ALA A 457 15.88 13.56 -5.16
C ALA A 457 16.02 13.89 -3.66
N PRO A 458 16.38 15.13 -3.28
CA PRO A 458 16.59 15.47 -1.89
C PRO A 458 15.30 15.18 -1.13
N GLY A 459 15.37 14.13 -0.30
CA GLY A 459 14.29 13.74 0.59
C GLY A 459 13.81 14.98 1.33
N THR A 460 12.50 15.09 1.48
CA THR A 460 11.90 16.05 2.40
C THR A 460 12.66 15.97 3.72
N LYS A 461 13.27 17.08 4.15
CA LYS A 461 13.97 17.18 5.43
C LYS A 461 12.99 17.02 6.59
N ASN A 462 12.53 15.80 6.82
CA ASN A 462 12.08 15.36 8.12
C ASN A 462 13.33 15.20 8.96
N GLN A 463 13.78 16.28 9.62
CA GLN A 463 14.67 16.38 10.79
C GLN A 463 15.61 15.19 11.15
N HIS A 464 16.19 14.48 10.20
CA HIS A 464 17.15 13.41 10.44
C HIS A 464 18.53 13.89 9.99
N ASP A 465 19.43 13.88 10.95
CA ASP A 465 20.85 14.16 10.77
C ASP A 465 21.42 13.14 9.78
N PRO A 466 22.01 13.55 8.63
CA PRO A 466 22.60 12.62 7.68
C PRO A 466 23.74 11.77 8.29
N ALA A 467 24.24 12.11 9.48
CA ALA A 467 25.18 11.27 10.23
C ALA A 467 24.54 10.01 10.86
N TYR A 468 23.20 9.95 10.99
CA TYR A 468 22.49 8.83 11.63
C TYR A 468 21.18 8.50 10.87
N PRO A 469 21.23 7.68 9.79
CA PRO A 469 20.02 7.29 9.08
C PRO A 469 19.12 6.42 9.97
N ALA A 470 17.81 6.59 9.83
CA ALA A 470 16.84 5.77 10.56
C ALA A 470 16.79 4.34 9.98
N ILE A 471 16.62 3.32 10.84
CA ILE A 471 16.58 1.90 10.41
C ILE A 471 15.53 1.63 9.32
N ILE A 472 14.36 2.27 9.44
CA ILE A 472 13.28 2.20 8.45
C ILE A 472 12.96 3.66 8.05
N PRO A 473 13.63 4.19 7.01
CA PRO A 473 13.41 5.54 6.51
C PRO A 473 11.95 5.77 6.10
N ARG A 474 11.53 7.04 6.15
CA ARG A 474 10.22 7.48 5.64
C ARG A 474 10.23 7.42 4.12
N MET A 475 9.18 6.86 3.52
CA MET A 475 8.94 6.99 2.09
C MET A 475 8.59 8.43 1.71
N ASP A 476 8.80 8.79 0.44
CA ASP A 476 8.27 10.05 -0.10
C ASP A 476 6.74 10.04 -0.01
N VAL A 477 6.19 11.01 0.69
CA VAL A 477 4.74 11.19 0.91
C VAL A 477 3.99 11.48 -0.39
N ALA A 478 4.70 11.98 -1.41
CA ALA A 478 4.18 12.22 -2.75
C ALA A 478 4.34 11.03 -3.70
N ALA A 479 4.98 9.94 -3.25
CA ALA A 479 5.20 8.76 -4.07
C ALA A 479 3.87 8.16 -4.52
N ARG A 480 3.79 7.85 -5.81
CA ARG A 480 2.66 7.16 -6.43
C ARG A 480 3.16 5.85 -7.02
N GLU A 481 2.33 4.82 -6.94
CA GLU A 481 2.58 3.60 -7.67
C GLU A 481 2.42 3.90 -9.17
N LYS A 482 3.52 3.80 -9.91
CA LYS A 482 3.54 4.06 -11.36
C LYS A 482 2.91 2.92 -12.13
N TYR A 483 3.06 1.68 -11.63
CA TYR A 483 2.69 0.46 -12.33
C TYR A 483 1.81 -0.44 -11.45
N PRO A 484 0.61 0.03 -11.06
CA PRO A 484 -0.28 -0.77 -10.21
C PRO A 484 -0.78 -1.99 -10.98
N PHE A 485 -1.10 -3.04 -10.23
CA PHE A 485 -1.59 -4.32 -10.72
C PHE A 485 -0.55 -5.15 -11.49
N PHE A 486 -1.03 -6.20 -12.15
CA PHE A 486 -0.23 -7.20 -12.84
C PHE A 486 -1.06 -7.90 -13.93
N PHE A 487 -0.35 -8.54 -14.84
CA PHE A 487 -0.89 -9.29 -15.96
C PHE A 487 -0.94 -10.78 -15.66
N SER A 488 -1.92 -11.46 -16.24
CA SER A 488 -2.01 -12.93 -16.26
C SER A 488 -1.91 -13.41 -17.70
N LEU A 489 -0.88 -14.19 -17.98
CA LEU A 489 -0.61 -14.67 -19.33
C LEU A 489 -1.72 -15.59 -19.86
N SER A 490 -2.32 -16.40 -18.99
CA SER A 490 -3.46 -17.24 -19.37
C SER A 490 -4.71 -16.42 -19.70
N ALA A 491 -4.92 -15.29 -19.00
CA ALA A 491 -6.03 -14.39 -19.32
C ALA A 491 -5.80 -13.65 -20.65
N LEU A 492 -4.58 -13.17 -20.89
CA LEU A 492 -4.21 -12.53 -22.17
C LEU A 492 -4.36 -13.50 -23.34
N SER A 493 -3.80 -14.71 -23.24
CA SER A 493 -3.93 -15.73 -24.28
C SER A 493 -5.38 -16.16 -24.50
N LYS A 494 -6.19 -16.23 -23.43
CA LYS A 494 -7.63 -16.52 -23.53
C LYS A 494 -8.37 -15.48 -24.38
N VAL A 495 -8.04 -14.20 -24.27
CA VAL A 495 -8.67 -13.15 -25.09
C VAL A 495 -8.46 -13.38 -26.58
N LEU A 496 -7.29 -13.92 -26.96
CA LEU A 496 -6.91 -14.16 -28.37
C LEU A 496 -7.22 -15.58 -28.87
N HIS A 497 -7.78 -16.46 -28.02
CA HIS A 497 -7.93 -17.89 -28.30
C HIS A 497 -6.60 -18.58 -28.69
N ALA A 498 -5.48 -18.08 -28.15
CA ALA A 498 -4.15 -18.59 -28.40
C ALA A 498 -3.70 -19.56 -27.30
N THR A 499 -2.65 -20.34 -27.56
CA THR A 499 -1.97 -21.08 -26.50
C THR A 499 -1.35 -20.11 -25.48
N THR A 500 -1.33 -20.50 -24.21
CA THR A 500 -0.74 -19.67 -23.14
C THR A 500 0.74 -19.46 -23.43
N ILE A 501 1.15 -18.19 -23.60
CA ILE A 501 2.55 -17.86 -23.79
C ILE A 501 3.37 -18.29 -22.54
N PRO A 502 4.47 -19.04 -22.71
CA PRO A 502 5.34 -19.38 -21.60
C PRO A 502 5.91 -18.12 -20.94
N ILE A 503 6.06 -18.15 -19.61
CA ILE A 503 6.47 -16.98 -18.83
C ILE A 503 7.84 -16.44 -19.25
N ASP A 504 8.77 -17.33 -19.59
CA ASP A 504 10.13 -16.94 -19.99
C ASP A 504 10.14 -16.31 -21.39
N ASN A 505 9.35 -16.81 -22.35
CA ASN A 505 9.19 -16.14 -23.65
C ASN A 505 8.60 -14.73 -23.51
N PHE A 506 7.60 -14.55 -22.65
CA PHE A 506 7.00 -13.23 -22.41
C PHE A 506 7.99 -12.27 -21.75
N ARG A 507 8.75 -12.75 -20.75
CA ARG A 507 9.83 -11.95 -20.12
C ARG A 507 10.94 -11.60 -21.09
N GLY A 508 11.33 -12.55 -21.94
CA GLY A 508 12.30 -12.34 -23.01
C GLY A 508 11.88 -11.22 -23.94
N ALA A 509 10.62 -11.26 -24.39
CA ALA A 509 10.03 -10.21 -25.22
C ALA A 509 10.02 -8.84 -24.53
N LEU A 510 9.59 -8.76 -23.26
CA LEU A 510 9.64 -7.52 -22.49
C LEU A 510 11.06 -6.98 -22.36
N SER A 511 12.00 -7.83 -21.95
CA SER A 511 13.39 -7.42 -21.72
C SER A 511 14.08 -7.01 -23.01
N HIS A 512 13.79 -7.66 -24.14
CA HIS A 512 14.30 -7.28 -25.45
C HIS A 512 13.82 -5.88 -25.87
N LEU A 513 12.58 -5.54 -25.52
CA LEU A 513 11.99 -4.22 -25.75
C LEU A 513 12.40 -3.16 -24.70
N GLY A 514 13.26 -3.53 -23.74
CA GLY A 514 13.76 -2.63 -22.70
C GLY A 514 12.82 -2.44 -21.49
N TYR A 515 11.79 -3.28 -21.35
CA TYR A 515 10.87 -3.24 -20.22
C TYR A 515 11.27 -4.19 -19.09
N ARG A 516 11.07 -3.73 -17.85
CA ARG A 516 11.34 -4.51 -16.64
C ARG A 516 10.16 -5.41 -16.34
N SER A 517 10.40 -6.54 -15.70
CA SER A 517 9.33 -7.44 -15.29
C SER A 517 9.62 -8.15 -13.98
N THR A 518 8.58 -8.29 -13.16
CA THR A 518 8.62 -8.99 -11.86
C THR A 518 7.34 -9.81 -11.67
N ARG A 519 7.17 -10.43 -10.51
CA ARG A 519 5.97 -11.20 -10.12
C ARG A 519 5.13 -10.37 -9.14
N SER A 520 3.87 -10.73 -8.94
CA SER A 520 3.10 -10.24 -7.80
C SER A 520 2.93 -11.31 -6.73
N HIS A 521 3.05 -10.93 -5.47
CA HIS A 521 2.78 -11.75 -4.29
C HIS A 521 1.29 -12.13 -4.20
N THR A 522 0.40 -11.31 -4.76
CA THR A 522 -1.05 -11.51 -4.68
C THR A 522 -1.58 -12.63 -5.59
N LYS A 523 -0.79 -13.03 -6.61
CA LYS A 523 -1.21 -14.06 -7.56
C LYS A 523 -0.02 -14.83 -8.15
N PRO A 524 -0.02 -16.17 -8.11
CA PRO A 524 0.99 -16.97 -8.81
C PRO A 524 0.87 -16.81 -10.32
N ASN A 525 1.99 -17.02 -11.03
CA ASN A 525 2.07 -16.91 -12.50
C ASN A 525 1.62 -15.54 -13.05
N SER A 526 1.80 -14.50 -12.25
CA SER A 526 1.58 -13.11 -12.64
C SER A 526 2.86 -12.45 -13.14
N ILE A 527 2.70 -11.42 -13.97
CA ILE A 527 3.79 -10.53 -14.38
C ILE A 527 3.39 -9.09 -14.07
N ARG A 528 4.19 -8.38 -13.28
CA ARG A 528 4.15 -6.91 -13.20
C ARG A 528 5.26 -6.35 -14.08
N THR A 529 5.00 -5.25 -14.78
CA THR A 529 5.93 -4.64 -15.72
C THR A 529 5.62 -3.16 -15.90
N ASP A 530 6.62 -2.38 -16.32
CA ASP A 530 6.49 -0.99 -16.73
C ASP A 530 6.10 -0.83 -18.22
N ALA A 531 5.92 -1.94 -18.94
CA ALA A 531 5.38 -1.94 -20.29
C ALA A 531 3.92 -1.46 -20.31
N PRO A 532 3.57 -0.49 -21.17
CA PRO A 532 2.20 -0.04 -21.30
C PRO A 532 1.36 -1.05 -22.09
N TRP A 533 0.04 -0.97 -21.97
CA TRP A 533 -0.90 -1.96 -22.50
C TRP A 533 -0.79 -2.19 -24.01
N GLU A 534 -0.46 -1.15 -24.78
CA GLU A 534 -0.24 -1.25 -26.22
C GLU A 534 0.93 -2.16 -26.58
N VAL A 535 1.99 -2.16 -25.77
CA VAL A 535 3.15 -3.07 -25.91
C VAL A 535 2.77 -4.48 -25.49
N ILE A 536 2.05 -4.64 -24.39
CA ILE A 536 1.55 -5.95 -23.93
C ILE A 536 0.73 -6.63 -25.03
N TRP A 537 -0.19 -5.89 -25.65
CA TRP A 537 -0.98 -6.44 -26.74
C TRP A 537 -0.17 -6.67 -28.02
N GLU A 538 0.88 -5.90 -28.27
CA GLU A 538 1.79 -6.18 -29.39
C GLU A 538 2.54 -7.49 -29.18
N ILE A 539 3.12 -7.71 -28.00
CA ILE A 539 3.78 -8.98 -27.66
C ILE A 539 2.81 -10.14 -27.88
N MET A 540 1.56 -10.00 -27.44
CA MET A 540 0.55 -11.06 -27.62
C MET A 540 0.14 -11.27 -29.08
N ARG A 541 0.04 -10.20 -29.90
CA ARG A 541 -0.21 -10.33 -31.35
C ARG A 541 0.94 -11.04 -32.06
N GLU A 542 2.18 -10.67 -31.73
CA GLU A 542 3.37 -11.31 -32.28
C GLU A 542 3.53 -12.76 -31.81
N TRP A 543 3.06 -13.09 -30.60
CA TRP A 543 3.00 -14.48 -30.15
C TRP A 543 2.06 -15.30 -31.04
N VAL A 544 0.86 -14.78 -31.33
CA VAL A 544 -0.07 -15.42 -32.27
C VAL A 544 0.56 -15.56 -33.65
N ARG A 545 1.18 -14.51 -34.18
CA ARG A 545 1.77 -14.52 -35.52
C ARG A 545 2.97 -15.48 -35.65
N GLN A 546 3.88 -15.47 -34.68
CA GLN A 546 5.17 -16.17 -34.78
C GLN A 546 5.14 -17.61 -34.24
N LYS A 547 4.32 -17.88 -33.21
CA LYS A 547 4.46 -19.10 -32.39
C LYS A 547 3.13 -19.85 -32.16
N SER A 548 2.00 -19.14 -32.12
CA SER A 548 0.68 -19.74 -31.87
C SER A 548 -0.39 -19.24 -32.85
N PRO A 549 -0.28 -19.50 -34.16
CA PRO A 549 -1.27 -19.06 -35.15
C PRO A 549 -2.67 -19.58 -34.82
N ILE A 550 -3.66 -18.69 -34.93
CA ILE A 550 -5.07 -19.00 -34.72
C ILE A 550 -5.80 -19.06 -36.06
N LYS A 551 -6.85 -19.87 -36.15
CA LYS A 551 -7.73 -19.88 -37.33
C LYS A 551 -8.46 -18.54 -37.43
N GLU A 552 -8.61 -17.98 -38.63
CA GLU A 552 -9.31 -16.69 -38.84
C GLU A 552 -10.75 -16.71 -38.30
N THR A 553 -11.42 -17.87 -38.34
CA THR A 553 -12.78 -18.07 -37.82
C THR A 553 -12.87 -18.21 -36.30
N SER A 554 -11.74 -18.29 -35.60
CA SER A 554 -11.71 -18.53 -34.15
C SER A 554 -12.15 -17.31 -33.34
N LEU A 555 -11.99 -16.10 -33.87
CA LEU A 555 -12.37 -14.85 -33.23
C LEU A 555 -13.60 -14.27 -33.94
N LYS A 556 -14.74 -14.24 -33.23
CA LYS A 556 -15.98 -13.66 -33.77
C LYS A 556 -15.83 -12.13 -33.89
N PRO A 557 -16.33 -11.51 -34.97
CA PRO A 557 -16.42 -10.05 -35.07
C PRO A 557 -17.11 -9.43 -33.83
N GLY A 558 -16.62 -8.29 -33.38
CA GLY A 558 -17.11 -7.61 -32.18
C GLY A 558 -16.57 -8.14 -30.84
N THR A 559 -15.84 -9.26 -30.83
CA THR A 559 -15.14 -9.71 -29.62
C THR A 559 -13.88 -8.89 -29.35
N ALA A 560 -13.44 -8.85 -28.08
CA ALA A 560 -12.22 -8.16 -27.70
C ALA A 560 -11.00 -8.71 -28.46
N GLY A 561 -10.87 -10.03 -28.59
CA GLY A 561 -9.78 -10.66 -29.33
C GLY A 561 -9.75 -10.24 -30.80
N ALA A 562 -10.91 -10.20 -31.48
CA ALA A 562 -10.99 -9.74 -32.87
C ALA A 562 -10.53 -8.27 -33.00
N ALA A 563 -10.94 -7.40 -32.08
CA ALA A 563 -10.52 -5.99 -32.07
C ALA A 563 -9.01 -5.83 -31.83
N ILE A 564 -8.42 -6.65 -30.94
CA ILE A 564 -6.97 -6.64 -30.70
C ILE A 564 -6.21 -7.12 -31.94
N MET A 565 -6.60 -8.25 -32.54
CA MET A 565 -5.91 -8.81 -33.72
C MET A 565 -6.05 -7.93 -34.97
N ALA A 566 -7.15 -7.17 -35.10
CA ALA A 566 -7.33 -6.22 -36.20
C ALA A 566 -6.24 -5.14 -36.25
N LYS A 567 -5.57 -4.85 -35.13
CA LYS A 567 -4.48 -3.87 -35.01
C LYS A 567 -3.09 -4.46 -35.30
N GLY A 568 -3.00 -5.70 -35.76
CA GLY A 568 -1.72 -6.35 -36.09
C GLY A 568 -1.00 -5.75 -37.30
N ARG A 569 0.33 -5.84 -37.30
CA ARG A 569 1.21 -5.29 -38.36
C ARG A 569 0.84 -5.73 -39.77
N GLU A 570 0.37 -6.96 -39.95
CA GLU A 570 -0.02 -7.50 -41.26
C GLU A 570 -1.30 -6.83 -41.79
N ASN A 571 -2.23 -6.48 -40.90
CA ASN A 571 -3.47 -5.80 -41.27
C ASN A 571 -3.24 -4.31 -41.57
N LEU A 572 -2.27 -3.69 -40.87
CA LEU A 572 -1.87 -2.31 -41.12
C LEU A 572 -1.07 -2.15 -42.42
N ARG A 573 -0.20 -3.11 -42.76
CA ARG A 573 0.57 -3.10 -44.02
C ARG A 573 -0.25 -3.37 -45.28
N LYS A 574 -1.43 -3.99 -45.15
CA LYS A 574 -2.37 -4.23 -46.27
C LYS A 574 -3.17 -2.99 -46.68
N LEU A 575 -3.09 -1.89 -45.93
CA LEU A 575 -3.78 -0.61 -46.19
C LEU A 575 -2.72 0.45 -46.55
N SER A 576 -2.56 0.79 -47.82
CA SER A 576 -1.58 1.75 -48.33
C SER A 576 -1.87 3.22 -47.95
N ASP A 577 -0.84 4.06 -48.03
CA ASP A 577 -0.53 5.27 -47.25
C ASP A 577 -1.42 6.55 -47.36
N GLU A 578 -2.53 6.58 -48.10
CA GLU A 578 -3.44 7.76 -48.11
C GLU A 578 -4.86 7.47 -47.61
N ASP A 579 -5.29 6.20 -47.62
CA ASP A 579 -6.62 5.76 -47.16
C ASP A 579 -6.64 5.27 -45.71
N GLN A 580 -5.48 5.27 -45.05
CA GLN A 580 -5.25 4.63 -43.75
C GLN A 580 -6.13 5.25 -42.63
N TRP A 581 -6.17 6.58 -42.55
CA TRP A 581 -6.94 7.29 -41.52
C TRP A 581 -8.42 7.36 -41.85
N LEU A 582 -8.76 7.55 -43.12
CA LEU A 582 -10.14 7.65 -43.60
C LEU A 582 -10.87 6.30 -43.53
N SER A 583 -10.20 5.18 -43.85
CA SER A 583 -10.84 3.85 -43.78
C SER A 583 -10.99 3.35 -42.34
N LEU A 584 -10.02 3.59 -41.47
CA LEU A 584 -10.13 3.29 -40.03
C LEU A 584 -11.19 4.15 -39.36
N LEU A 585 -11.22 5.45 -39.65
CA LEU A 585 -12.27 6.36 -39.18
C LEU A 585 -13.64 5.93 -39.69
N LYS A 586 -13.78 5.58 -40.97
CA LYS A 586 -15.02 5.07 -41.58
C LYS A 586 -15.47 3.75 -40.95
N LYS A 587 -14.56 2.82 -40.67
CA LYS A 587 -14.87 1.54 -40.04
C LYS A 587 -15.27 1.70 -38.57
N ASP A 588 -14.58 2.57 -37.83
CA ASP A 588 -14.92 2.92 -36.46
C ASP A 588 -16.28 3.65 -36.37
N LEU A 589 -16.56 4.55 -37.32
CA LEU A 589 -17.85 5.22 -37.48
C LEU A 589 -18.97 4.22 -37.78
N LEU A 590 -18.77 3.33 -38.75
CA LEU A 590 -19.77 2.32 -39.11
C LEU A 590 -20.04 1.35 -37.94
N SER A 591 -19.01 0.90 -37.24
CA SER A 591 -19.17 0.07 -36.05
C SER A 591 -19.86 0.82 -34.90
N ALA A 592 -19.59 2.12 -34.75
CA ALA A 592 -20.26 2.96 -33.76
C ALA A 592 -21.75 3.18 -34.08
N ILE A 593 -22.09 3.32 -35.37
CA ILE A 593 -23.46 3.44 -35.88
C ILE A 593 -24.23 2.13 -35.67
N GLU A 594 -23.64 0.99 -36.01
CA GLU A 594 -24.27 -0.34 -35.85
C GLU A 594 -24.48 -0.72 -34.38
N ALA A 595 -23.60 -0.27 -33.47
CA ALA A 595 -23.69 -0.54 -32.05
C ALA A 595 -24.44 0.53 -31.24
N GLY A 596 -24.83 1.65 -31.86
CA GLY A 596 -25.47 2.79 -31.20
C GLY A 596 -26.97 2.60 -31.06
N ARG A 597 -27.48 2.69 -29.83
CA ARG A 597 -28.94 2.73 -29.55
C ARG A 597 -29.44 4.15 -29.26
N ASP A 598 -28.53 5.11 -29.06
CA ASP A 598 -28.80 6.49 -28.64
C ASP A 598 -27.83 7.48 -29.34
N VAL A 599 -28.31 8.69 -29.64
CA VAL A 599 -27.58 9.72 -30.39
C VAL A 599 -26.39 10.26 -29.60
N SER A 600 -26.50 10.36 -28.27
CA SER A 600 -25.39 10.76 -27.38
C SER A 600 -24.22 9.77 -27.40
N ASP A 601 -24.55 8.47 -27.43
CA ASP A 601 -23.58 7.37 -27.50
C ASP A 601 -22.85 7.36 -28.86
N LEU A 602 -23.58 7.67 -29.92
CA LEU A 602 -23.01 7.79 -31.27
C LEU A 602 -22.03 8.96 -31.35
N VAL A 603 -22.43 10.14 -30.87
CA VAL A 603 -21.56 11.34 -30.85
C VAL A 603 -20.26 11.06 -30.09
N THR A 604 -20.34 10.44 -28.91
CA THR A 604 -19.16 10.12 -28.09
C THR A 604 -18.19 9.17 -28.80
N LYS A 605 -18.72 8.16 -29.50
CA LYS A 605 -17.89 7.19 -30.25
C LYS A 605 -17.22 7.83 -31.47
N VAL A 606 -17.93 8.74 -32.16
CA VAL A 606 -17.40 9.50 -33.29
C VAL A 606 -16.32 10.49 -32.83
N GLU A 607 -16.54 11.20 -31.72
CA GLU A 607 -15.53 12.09 -31.13
C GLU A 607 -14.27 11.34 -30.72
N ALA A 608 -14.43 10.14 -30.13
CA ALA A 608 -13.31 9.28 -29.79
C ALA A 608 -12.56 8.81 -31.05
N ALA A 609 -13.26 8.51 -32.14
CA ALA A 609 -12.65 8.11 -33.42
C ALA A 609 -11.88 9.26 -34.09
N LEU A 610 -12.44 10.47 -34.07
CA LEU A 610 -11.77 11.67 -34.59
C LEU A 610 -10.53 12.04 -33.77
N TYR A 611 -10.58 11.89 -32.44
CA TYR A 611 -9.42 12.10 -31.57
C TYR A 611 -8.29 11.11 -31.88
N ARG A 612 -8.61 9.83 -32.12
CA ARG A 612 -7.64 8.80 -32.54
C ARG A 612 -6.96 9.12 -33.88
N SER A 613 -7.65 9.81 -34.78
CA SER A 613 -7.13 10.17 -36.11
C SER A 613 -6.22 11.41 -36.13
N GLY A 614 -6.00 12.09 -35.00
CA GLY A 614 -5.21 13.33 -34.95
C GLY A 614 -5.87 14.56 -35.57
N SER A 615 -7.08 14.42 -36.13
CA SER A 615 -7.79 15.46 -36.90
C SER A 615 -8.29 16.67 -36.09
N ARG A 616 -8.11 16.69 -34.76
CA ARG A 616 -8.59 17.80 -33.91
C ARG A 616 -7.64 19.00 -33.85
N ALA A 617 -6.43 18.89 -34.40
CA ALA A 617 -5.47 20.01 -34.44
C ALA A 617 -5.84 21.10 -35.48
N THR A 618 -6.74 20.82 -36.43
CA THR A 618 -6.94 21.66 -37.62
C THR A 618 -8.24 22.46 -37.68
N TRP A 619 -9.16 22.31 -36.71
CA TRP A 619 -10.48 22.95 -36.77
C TRP A 619 -10.70 24.10 -35.77
N GLN A 620 -9.67 24.93 -35.57
CA GLN A 620 -9.80 26.27 -34.97
C GLN A 620 -9.08 27.31 -35.84
N ARG A 621 -9.54 27.51 -37.07
CA ARG A 621 -9.26 28.72 -37.84
C ARG A 621 -10.27 28.86 -38.98
N ALA A 622 -11.45 29.34 -38.65
CA ALA A 622 -12.27 30.05 -39.63
C ALA A 622 -11.82 31.53 -39.61
N PRO A 623 -11.59 32.16 -40.77
CA PRO A 623 -11.18 33.56 -40.82
C PRO A 623 -12.42 34.44 -40.61
N THR A 624 -12.51 35.11 -39.47
CA THR A 624 -13.37 36.30 -39.36
C THR A 624 -12.66 37.47 -40.02
N SER A 625 -13.38 38.10 -40.94
CA SER A 625 -13.05 39.30 -41.70
C SER A 625 -12.37 40.38 -40.86
N ALA A 626 -11.36 41.00 -41.47
CA ALA A 626 -10.61 42.12 -40.95
C ALA A 626 -11.51 43.35 -40.72
N GLU A 627 -11.43 43.93 -39.53
CA GLU A 627 -11.67 45.37 -39.32
C GLU A 627 -10.46 45.96 -38.59
N ILE A 628 -9.98 47.04 -39.18
CA ILE A 628 -8.78 47.80 -38.84
C ILE A 628 -9.12 48.75 -37.68
N ARG A 629 -8.27 48.79 -36.64
CA ARG A 629 -8.12 49.96 -35.77
C ARG A 629 -6.62 50.23 -35.53
N PRO A 630 -6.14 51.47 -35.76
CA PRO A 630 -4.76 51.86 -35.51
C PRO A 630 -4.54 52.29 -34.04
N ASP A 631 -3.27 52.37 -33.66
CA ASP A 631 -2.69 53.00 -32.46
C ASP A 631 -2.57 52.16 -31.18
N ALA A 632 -1.34 51.65 -30.93
CA ALA A 632 -0.59 51.80 -29.68
C ALA A 632 0.87 51.29 -29.82
N ASP A 633 1.79 52.04 -29.20
CA ASP A 633 3.26 52.04 -29.29
C ASP A 633 4.05 50.73 -29.04
N PRO A 634 5.31 50.64 -29.51
CA PRO A 634 6.15 49.44 -29.42
C PRO A 634 6.87 49.29 -28.07
N GLN A 635 6.85 48.08 -27.51
CA GLN A 635 7.63 47.68 -26.34
C GLN A 635 8.45 46.40 -26.65
N PRO A 636 9.56 46.17 -25.92
CA PRO A 636 10.83 45.71 -26.49
C PRO A 636 10.92 44.19 -26.69
N VAL A 637 11.78 43.83 -27.65
CA VAL A 637 12.11 42.47 -28.06
C VAL A 637 12.69 41.65 -26.90
N PRO A 638 12.09 40.50 -26.51
CA PRO A 638 12.77 39.52 -25.68
C PRO A 638 13.61 38.57 -26.54
N GLU A 639 14.77 38.24 -25.99
CA GLU A 639 15.83 37.38 -26.52
C GLU A 639 15.34 36.04 -27.10
N VAL A 640 16.12 35.55 -28.08
CA VAL A 640 15.99 34.27 -28.77
C VAL A 640 15.93 33.10 -27.76
N VAL A 641 14.73 32.65 -27.45
CA VAL A 641 14.49 31.38 -26.76
C VAL A 641 14.69 30.26 -27.78
N LYS A 642 15.69 29.40 -27.56
CA LYS A 642 15.89 28.14 -28.28
C LYS A 642 14.58 27.35 -28.31
N GLU A 643 14.12 26.99 -29.51
CA GLU A 643 12.96 26.13 -29.71
C GLU A 643 13.05 24.87 -28.83
N PRO A 644 11.97 24.45 -28.15
CA PRO A 644 11.94 23.16 -27.49
C PRO A 644 12.04 22.06 -28.56
N ALA A 645 12.92 21.09 -28.30
CA ALA A 645 13.11 19.91 -29.14
C ALA A 645 11.75 19.28 -29.51
N LYS A 646 11.54 19.05 -30.81
CA LYS A 646 10.37 18.33 -31.33
C LYS A 646 10.17 17.04 -30.52
N PRO A 647 8.96 16.73 -30.04
CA PRO A 647 8.70 15.47 -29.36
C PRO A 647 9.00 14.34 -30.36
N SER A 648 9.99 13.52 -30.05
CA SER A 648 10.25 12.25 -30.74
C SER A 648 8.96 11.45 -30.77
N MET A 649 8.30 11.38 -31.93
CA MET A 649 7.14 10.52 -32.11
C MET A 649 7.57 9.08 -31.83
N ARG A 650 7.12 8.50 -30.71
CA ARG A 650 7.29 7.06 -30.47
C ARG A 650 6.68 6.33 -31.67
N ALA A 651 7.45 5.42 -32.28
CA ALA A 651 6.96 4.58 -33.37
C ALA A 651 5.71 3.83 -32.91
N HIS A 652 4.73 3.63 -33.81
CA HIS A 652 3.49 2.96 -33.47
C HIS A 652 3.80 1.55 -32.92
N PRO A 653 3.17 1.08 -31.82
CA PRO A 653 3.53 -0.18 -31.17
C PRO A 653 3.60 -1.40 -32.11
N SER A 654 2.80 -1.41 -33.18
CA SER A 654 2.82 -2.47 -34.21
C SER A 654 4.07 -2.51 -35.11
N THR A 655 5.00 -1.56 -34.95
CA THR A 655 6.30 -1.57 -35.62
C THR A 655 7.42 -2.07 -34.72
N LEU A 656 7.12 -2.45 -33.46
CA LEU A 656 8.11 -3.00 -32.55
C LEU A 656 8.60 -4.37 -33.04
N GLU A 657 9.91 -4.59 -32.92
CA GLU A 657 10.50 -5.89 -33.18
C GLU A 657 10.42 -6.75 -31.92
N VAL A 658 9.41 -7.64 -31.87
CA VAL A 658 9.22 -8.53 -30.74
C VAL A 658 10.01 -9.82 -30.94
N VAL A 659 11.02 -10.03 -30.09
CA VAL A 659 11.84 -11.25 -30.05
C VAL A 659 11.54 -12.05 -28.78
N PHE A 660 11.08 -13.29 -28.95
CA PHE A 660 10.79 -14.20 -27.83
C PHE A 660 12.04 -14.95 -27.37
N ASP A 661 13.00 -14.23 -26.78
CA ASP A 661 14.23 -14.80 -26.25
C ASP A 661 14.00 -15.49 -24.89
N GLU A 662 13.77 -16.80 -24.94
CA GLU A 662 13.56 -17.61 -23.74
C GLU A 662 14.77 -17.63 -22.80
N ALA A 663 16.01 -17.56 -23.34
CA ALA A 663 17.21 -17.57 -22.52
C ALA A 663 17.33 -16.26 -21.73
N LEU A 664 17.07 -15.11 -22.36
CA LEU A 664 16.98 -13.81 -21.70
C LEU A 664 15.87 -13.81 -20.63
N GLY A 665 14.70 -14.37 -20.95
CA GLY A 665 13.61 -14.52 -19.99
C GLY A 665 13.97 -15.34 -18.76
N ARG A 666 14.68 -16.46 -18.94
CA ARG A 666 15.22 -17.28 -17.86
C ARG A 666 16.26 -16.54 -17.04
N GLN A 667 17.12 -15.74 -17.66
CA GLN A 667 18.11 -14.90 -16.95
C GLN A 667 17.43 -13.87 -16.05
N VAL A 668 16.41 -13.16 -16.57
CA VAL A 668 15.58 -12.24 -15.78
C VAL A 668 14.94 -12.98 -14.61
N SER A 669 14.34 -14.15 -14.85
CA SER A 669 13.79 -14.95 -13.74
C SER A 669 14.86 -15.41 -12.75
N ALA A 670 16.05 -15.79 -13.20
CA ALA A 670 17.16 -16.26 -12.37
C ALA A 670 17.72 -15.15 -11.48
N ALA A 671 17.75 -13.90 -11.95
CA ALA A 671 18.08 -12.74 -11.12
C ALA A 671 17.18 -12.67 -9.87
N HIS A 672 15.92 -13.05 -9.99
CA HIS A 672 14.93 -13.15 -8.91
C HIS A 672 14.84 -14.54 -8.24
N THR A 673 15.65 -15.54 -8.64
CA THR A 673 15.51 -16.93 -8.16
C THR A 673 16.83 -17.53 -7.66
N LYS A 674 17.81 -16.70 -7.26
CA LYS A 674 19.10 -17.18 -6.70
C LYS A 674 18.94 -18.13 -5.51
N LYS A 675 17.81 -18.06 -4.79
CA LYS A 675 17.42 -18.95 -3.70
C LYS A 675 16.08 -19.61 -4.01
N ARG A 676 15.92 -20.90 -3.67
CA ARG A 676 14.64 -21.62 -3.76
C ARG A 676 13.73 -21.14 -2.63
N LEU A 677 12.69 -20.38 -2.97
CA LEU A 677 11.79 -19.73 -2.00
C LEU A 677 10.37 -20.30 -2.05
N VAL A 678 9.71 -20.38 -0.88
CA VAL A 678 8.30 -20.76 -0.76
C VAL A 678 7.43 -19.52 -0.98
N ARG A 679 7.28 -19.12 -2.26
CA ARG A 679 6.58 -17.87 -2.64
C ARG A 679 5.07 -17.99 -2.58
N TYR A 680 4.53 -19.12 -3.03
CA TYR A 680 3.11 -19.42 -3.04
C TYR A 680 2.91 -20.80 -2.43
N GLN A 681 2.33 -20.86 -1.23
CA GLN A 681 2.11 -22.15 -0.59
C GLN A 681 0.86 -22.81 -1.17
N LEU A 682 1.00 -24.03 -1.68
CA LEU A 682 -0.13 -24.91 -1.97
C LEU A 682 -0.71 -25.41 -0.64
N ASN A 683 -2.04 -25.49 -0.54
CA ASN A 683 -2.78 -25.90 0.66
C ASN A 683 -2.05 -27.01 1.44
N PRO A 684 -1.51 -26.73 2.64
CA PRO A 684 -0.66 -27.68 3.36
C PRO A 684 -1.41 -28.90 3.89
N ARG A 685 -2.76 -28.92 3.89
CA ARG A 685 -3.62 -30.06 4.28
C ARG A 685 -4.92 -30.07 3.47
N ALA A 686 -5.60 -31.23 3.42
CA ALA A 686 -6.99 -31.31 2.97
C ALA A 686 -7.87 -30.39 3.84
N ASN A 687 -8.88 -29.75 3.26
CA ASN A 687 -9.77 -28.79 3.93
C ASN A 687 -9.09 -27.48 4.43
N TRP A 688 -7.97 -27.07 3.81
CA TRP A 688 -7.32 -25.79 4.10
C TRP A 688 -8.19 -24.59 3.68
N GLY A 689 -8.51 -23.73 4.64
CA GLY A 689 -9.30 -22.51 4.43
C GLY A 689 -10.07 -22.09 5.70
N PRO A 690 -10.87 -21.02 5.65
CA PRO A 690 -11.75 -20.66 6.76
C PRO A 690 -12.67 -21.85 7.11
N LEU A 691 -12.81 -22.20 8.39
CA LEU A 691 -13.60 -23.35 8.86
C LEU A 691 -15.04 -23.37 8.29
N ASN A 692 -15.61 -22.21 7.98
CA ASN A 692 -16.93 -22.07 7.33
C ASN A 692 -16.99 -22.57 5.87
N ARG A 693 -15.85 -22.74 5.18
CA ARG A 693 -15.75 -23.19 3.77
C ARG A 693 -15.00 -24.51 3.60
N ALA A 694 -14.29 -24.96 4.64
CA ALA A 694 -13.47 -26.17 4.66
C ALA A 694 -14.25 -27.52 4.56
N GLY A 695 -15.58 -27.49 4.36
CA GLY A 695 -16.42 -28.69 4.25
C GLY A 695 -17.32 -28.72 2.99
N ARG A 696 -17.01 -27.89 1.97
CA ARG A 696 -17.68 -27.93 0.67
C ARG A 696 -16.66 -28.27 -0.42
N SER A 697 -16.12 -29.48 -0.35
CA SER A 697 -15.44 -30.13 -1.47
C SER A 697 -16.12 -31.45 -1.73
#